data_AF-A0A562V090-F1
#
_entry.id   AF-A0A562V090-F1
#
_cell.length_a   1.000
_cell.length_b   1.000
_cell.length_c   1.000
_cell.angle_alpha   90.00
_cell.angle_beta   90.00
_cell.angle_gamma   90.00
#
_symmetry.space_group_name_H-M   'P 1'
#
loop_
_entity.id
_entity.type
_entity.pdbx_description
1 polymer ?
#
loop_
_entity_poly.entity_id
_entity_poly.type
_entity_poly.pdbx_seq_one_letter_code
_entity_poly.pdbx_strand_id
1 'polypeptide(L)'
;MKNIANTSKGVRWLRLPLLVAGFASLLVPVAFFFAPMAYSALLHNSTNLSSTKWGVNGWGIAGGKYGAFSCTTCHIPSTTNIKLIRGTITAPLGNWSSSNSPGVSVTFLNLTSMGRDNDNHTTSNRICEVCHSRNKYHNYNTTKNSGGTIHNNSADCIGCHPHKAAFKGSESSGGQACTSCHNSGSFASALKGTNGYHHYLQSTDTVTYGTVAQPVLVGGATDTNRNCLMCHVDHDIFRPDLNLNAGSGRGKNLRADISTTPTAANTASYANTDFLPDATKNGGICISCHRTQQTNLGYTQADGSLRKPAIPYPDTVQKQVFVFMSTAHNYTVTSTFSGTGTSTFAANCTKCHNDTLNPKSGYNAQGISRVKFGNHTTSIPQMLTTFGAPVTSSQKADFCFKCHGNVAPFSTTTPNINVYLSTDRFDWYSTTSMTARTKNIAADFNDATLTHKHQVQLAAYAGKHHAGETRAELSANKHVTCDDCHNHHGSKKGLHVQGGPRNLSPALTGAMGVTPPTWIAWSTARAAGTTVTWPDAMVPASEEWQICFKCHSSYNTNQAGWVGTNYSGADLAIQLNPTYKSGHAIIGNSRVPADSPSNFVAGTPWNKNSILTCTDCHVNSNTGVNDPKGGHASTNPYMLRGNYQPTVASTATPSGEAMCGLCHTPQAYGLTPTDPGVGTYTNSGFSSGTNNMHLEHAYRQGITGYKCSMCHAANIHGSPRQAMFVLKTDPAPYNVGTDHVGSFVRAANKTYTEFNNCTGGVGACSHHP
;
A
#
# COMPACT_ATOMS: atom_id res chain seq x y z
N MET A 1 -48.93 -45.66 8.57
CA MET A 1 -50.14 -45.30 9.35
C MET A 1 -50.51 -43.86 9.01
N LYS A 2 -51.77 -43.65 8.58
CA LYS A 2 -52.60 -42.42 8.56
C LYS A 2 -52.02 -41.06 8.10
N ASN A 3 -52.46 -40.65 6.90
CA ASN A 3 -53.21 -39.43 6.51
C ASN A 3 -52.93 -38.05 7.12
N ILE A 4 -52.89 -37.04 6.21
CA ILE A 4 -53.65 -35.75 6.10
C ILE A 4 -52.76 -34.78 5.27
N ALA A 5 -52.99 -34.42 4.00
CA ALA A 5 -54.08 -33.79 3.23
C ALA A 5 -53.91 -32.26 2.98
N ASN A 6 -53.88 -31.91 1.67
CA ASN A 6 -54.31 -30.69 0.96
C ASN A 6 -53.62 -29.31 1.13
N THR A 7 -53.18 -28.72 0.01
CA THR A 7 -54.02 -27.79 -0.80
C THR A 7 -53.34 -27.34 -2.11
N SER A 8 -54.11 -27.39 -3.20
CA SER A 8 -53.77 -26.88 -4.54
C SER A 8 -54.75 -25.77 -4.95
N LYS A 9 -54.25 -24.67 -5.55
CA LYS A 9 -55.00 -23.66 -6.32
C LYS A 9 -54.29 -23.57 -7.68
N GLY A 10 -54.87 -23.58 -8.88
CA GLY A 10 -56.22 -23.24 -9.35
C GLY A 10 -56.07 -22.22 -10.47
N VAL A 11 -55.86 -22.65 -11.73
CA VAL A 11 -55.78 -21.76 -12.91
C VAL A 11 -57.08 -21.85 -13.70
N ARG A 12 -57.77 -20.72 -13.84
CA ARG A 12 -59.00 -20.54 -14.60
C ARG A 12 -58.68 -20.32 -16.09
N TRP A 13 -59.36 -21.06 -16.96
CA TRP A 13 -59.46 -20.80 -18.39
C TRP A 13 -60.67 -19.89 -18.67
N LEU A 14 -60.46 -18.76 -19.32
CA LEU A 14 -61.52 -17.86 -19.78
C LEU A 14 -61.85 -18.19 -21.25
N ARG A 15 -63.13 -18.49 -21.52
CA ARG A 15 -63.71 -18.64 -22.85
C ARG A 15 -64.01 -17.25 -23.44
N LEU A 16 -63.77 -17.06 -24.74
CA LEU A 16 -64.33 -15.94 -25.51
C LEU A 16 -65.27 -16.48 -26.60
N PRO A 17 -66.40 -15.81 -26.89
CA PRO A 17 -67.43 -16.33 -27.78
C PRO A 17 -67.24 -15.91 -29.25
N LEU A 18 -67.78 -16.79 -30.10
CA LEU A 18 -67.98 -16.69 -31.53
C LEU A 18 -69.00 -15.57 -31.84
N LEU A 19 -68.71 -14.69 -32.80
CA LEU A 19 -69.68 -13.76 -33.36
C LEU A 19 -69.51 -13.70 -34.88
N VAL A 20 -70.60 -14.03 -35.58
CA VAL A 20 -70.75 -14.07 -37.03
C VAL A 20 -71.54 -12.85 -37.49
N ALA A 21 -70.98 -12.08 -38.42
CA ALA A 21 -71.62 -11.15 -39.35
C ALA A 21 -70.51 -10.72 -40.34
N GLY A 22 -70.66 -10.50 -41.63
CA GLY A 22 -71.80 -10.25 -42.52
C GLY A 22 -71.17 -9.48 -43.69
N PHE A 23 -71.40 -9.93 -44.93
CA PHE A 23 -70.78 -9.42 -46.16
C PHE A 23 -71.09 -7.93 -46.41
N ALA A 24 -70.06 -7.15 -46.75
CA ALA A 24 -70.18 -5.94 -47.58
C ALA A 24 -68.86 -5.68 -48.32
N SER A 25 -68.93 -5.76 -49.65
CA SER A 25 -67.83 -5.51 -50.58
C SER A 25 -67.44 -4.02 -50.58
N LEU A 26 -66.19 -3.73 -50.25
CA LEU A 26 -65.58 -2.41 -50.46
C LEU A 26 -64.18 -2.61 -51.06
N LEU A 27 -64.02 -2.23 -52.34
CA LEU A 27 -62.74 -2.15 -53.03
C LEU A 27 -61.90 -1.04 -52.41
N VAL A 28 -60.90 -1.43 -51.61
CA VAL A 28 -59.84 -0.55 -51.09
C VAL A 28 -58.57 -0.83 -51.90
N PRO A 29 -57.84 0.20 -52.40
CA PRO A 29 -56.57 -0.02 -53.07
C PRO A 29 -55.57 -0.60 -52.06
N VAL A 30 -55.08 -1.82 -52.34
CA VAL A 30 -54.01 -2.45 -51.58
C VAL A 30 -52.73 -1.65 -51.83
N ALA A 31 -52.43 -0.71 -50.94
CA ALA A 31 -51.09 -0.19 -50.79
C ALA A 31 -50.22 -1.37 -50.32
N PHE A 32 -49.37 -1.89 -51.22
CA PHE A 32 -48.30 -2.80 -50.85
C PHE A 32 -47.35 -2.07 -49.89
N PHE A 33 -47.62 -2.17 -48.60
CA PHE A 33 -46.60 -1.94 -47.60
C PHE A 33 -45.56 -3.04 -47.77
N PHE A 34 -44.46 -2.73 -48.46
CA PHE A 34 -43.25 -3.53 -48.37
C PHE A 34 -42.89 -3.59 -46.88
N ALA A 35 -43.15 -4.72 -46.25
CA ALA A 35 -42.56 -5.02 -44.96
C ALA A 35 -41.04 -4.86 -45.15
N PRO A 36 -40.35 -4.00 -44.38
CA PRO A 36 -38.92 -3.87 -44.51
C PRO A 36 -38.31 -5.25 -44.31
N MET A 37 -37.59 -5.76 -45.34
CA MET A 37 -36.84 -7.00 -45.22
C MET A 37 -36.03 -6.93 -43.92
N ALA A 38 -36.27 -7.89 -43.01
CA ALA A 38 -35.53 -7.98 -41.78
C ALA A 38 -34.04 -8.12 -42.14
N TYR A 39 -33.28 -7.05 -41.91
CA TYR A 39 -31.84 -7.06 -42.11
C TYR A 39 -31.25 -8.17 -41.25
N SER A 40 -30.49 -9.08 -41.86
CA SER A 40 -29.77 -10.10 -41.10
C SER A 40 -28.73 -9.39 -40.22
N ALA A 41 -28.84 -9.59 -38.90
CA ALA A 41 -27.90 -9.05 -37.92
C ALA A 41 -26.46 -9.58 -38.08
N LEU A 42 -26.27 -10.59 -38.95
CA LEU A 42 -24.97 -11.16 -39.30
C LEU A 42 -24.19 -10.30 -40.32
N LEU A 43 -24.87 -9.43 -41.08
CA LEU A 43 -24.24 -8.71 -42.19
C LEU A 43 -23.32 -7.59 -41.69
N HIS A 44 -22.05 -7.62 -42.12
CA HIS A 44 -21.07 -6.57 -41.83
C HIS A 44 -21.37 -5.32 -42.67
N ASN A 45 -22.15 -4.37 -42.15
CA ASN A 45 -22.53 -3.14 -42.86
C ASN A 45 -22.68 -1.94 -41.91
N SER A 46 -22.86 -0.74 -42.47
CA SER A 46 -22.95 0.50 -41.69
C SER A 46 -24.09 0.54 -40.70
N THR A 47 -25.23 -0.09 -41.02
CA THR A 47 -26.41 -0.11 -40.15
C THR A 47 -26.16 -0.97 -38.93
N ASN A 48 -25.71 -2.21 -39.12
CA ASN A 48 -25.44 -3.16 -38.04
C ASN A 48 -24.29 -2.70 -37.14
N LEU A 49 -23.32 -1.95 -37.69
CA LEU A 49 -22.20 -1.39 -36.94
C LEU A 49 -22.43 0.04 -36.43
N SER A 50 -23.57 0.65 -36.74
CA SER A 50 -23.85 2.06 -36.44
C SER A 50 -22.74 3.01 -36.92
N SER A 51 -22.13 2.71 -38.08
CA SER A 51 -20.97 3.43 -38.61
C SER A 51 -21.40 4.66 -39.41
N THR A 52 -20.88 5.83 -39.05
CA THR A 52 -21.17 7.12 -39.73
C THR A 52 -20.17 7.49 -40.84
N LYS A 53 -19.15 6.66 -41.12
CA LYS A 53 -18.02 6.96 -42.02
C LYS A 53 -18.40 7.47 -43.42
N TRP A 54 -19.56 7.09 -43.94
CA TRP A 54 -20.06 7.50 -45.28
C TRP A 54 -21.39 8.25 -45.22
N GLY A 55 -21.69 8.88 -44.07
CA GLY A 55 -22.93 9.64 -43.86
C GLY A 55 -24.18 8.78 -43.98
N VAL A 56 -25.28 9.41 -44.41
CA VAL A 56 -26.62 8.79 -44.51
C VAL A 56 -26.70 7.62 -45.50
N ASN A 57 -25.83 7.59 -46.51
CA ASN A 57 -25.82 6.54 -47.52
C ASN A 57 -25.06 5.28 -47.06
N GLY A 58 -24.22 5.38 -46.02
CA GLY A 58 -23.56 4.22 -45.41
C GLY A 58 -22.72 3.35 -46.36
N TRP A 59 -22.45 2.12 -45.95
CA TRP A 59 -21.72 1.11 -46.72
C TRP A 59 -22.29 -0.29 -46.44
N GLY A 60 -22.26 -1.18 -47.43
CA GLY A 60 -22.85 -2.51 -47.30
C GLY A 60 -24.38 -2.52 -47.21
N ILE A 61 -25.04 -1.42 -47.57
CA ILE A 61 -26.50 -1.24 -47.59
C ILE A 61 -26.97 -0.83 -48.98
N ALA A 62 -28.26 -1.01 -49.26
CA ALA A 62 -28.85 -0.63 -50.56
C ALA A 62 -28.65 0.87 -50.83
N GLY A 63 -28.17 1.21 -52.02
CA GLY A 63 -27.81 2.60 -52.39
C GLY A 63 -26.53 3.15 -51.74
N GLY A 64 -25.87 2.38 -50.86
CA GLY A 64 -24.64 2.79 -50.19
C GLY A 64 -23.38 2.62 -51.03
N LYS A 65 -22.23 3.05 -50.48
CA LYS A 65 -20.93 3.15 -51.21
C LYS A 65 -20.52 1.90 -51.99
N TYR A 66 -20.81 0.72 -51.46
CA TYR A 66 -20.45 -0.58 -52.06
C TYR A 66 -21.69 -1.42 -52.43
N GLY A 67 -22.89 -0.86 -52.39
CA GLY A 67 -24.14 -1.61 -52.51
C GLY A 67 -24.45 -2.49 -51.29
N ALA A 68 -25.58 -3.20 -51.36
CA ALA A 68 -26.07 -4.03 -50.25
C ALA A 68 -25.26 -5.34 -50.15
N PHE A 69 -24.74 -5.63 -48.96
CA PHE A 69 -24.10 -6.92 -48.71
C PHE A 69 -25.15 -7.98 -48.39
N SER A 70 -24.85 -9.20 -48.82
CA SER A 70 -25.61 -10.41 -48.52
C SER A 70 -24.65 -11.53 -48.11
N CYS A 71 -25.20 -12.67 -47.69
CA CYS A 71 -24.39 -13.86 -47.44
C CYS A 71 -23.55 -14.26 -48.66
N THR A 72 -24.07 -14.06 -49.87
CA THR A 72 -23.38 -14.41 -51.13
C THR A 72 -22.31 -13.41 -51.54
N THR A 73 -22.27 -12.22 -50.92
CA THR A 73 -21.12 -11.30 -51.04
C THR A 73 -19.85 -11.98 -50.51
N CYS A 74 -19.96 -12.72 -49.41
CA CYS A 74 -18.81 -13.33 -48.72
C CYS A 74 -18.69 -14.83 -48.94
N HIS A 75 -19.80 -15.55 -49.11
CA HIS A 75 -19.84 -17.01 -49.15
C HIS A 75 -20.24 -17.57 -50.52
N ILE A 76 -19.75 -18.76 -50.82
CA ILE A 76 -20.16 -19.58 -51.97
C ILE A 76 -20.20 -21.05 -51.54
N PRO A 77 -21.16 -21.87 -52.01
CA PRO A 77 -21.33 -23.25 -51.54
C PRO A 77 -20.11 -24.17 -51.71
N SER A 78 -19.16 -23.81 -52.60
CA SER A 78 -17.92 -24.54 -52.81
C SER A 78 -16.76 -23.61 -53.10
N THR A 79 -15.69 -23.73 -52.33
CA THR A 79 -14.48 -22.91 -52.38
C THR A 79 -13.35 -23.62 -51.65
N THR A 80 -12.10 -23.30 -52.00
CA THR A 80 -10.91 -23.82 -51.33
C THR A 80 -10.66 -23.17 -49.97
N ASN A 81 -11.31 -22.05 -49.68
CA ASN A 81 -11.21 -21.39 -48.37
C ASN A 81 -12.09 -22.08 -47.33
N ILE A 82 -11.64 -22.09 -46.08
CA ILE A 82 -12.44 -22.58 -44.95
C ILE A 82 -13.66 -21.68 -44.72
N LYS A 83 -14.66 -22.23 -44.03
CA LYS A 83 -15.93 -21.53 -43.74
C LYS A 83 -16.68 -21.06 -45.00
N LEU A 84 -16.42 -21.71 -46.15
CA LEU A 84 -17.08 -21.44 -47.42
C LEU A 84 -16.95 -19.98 -47.89
N ILE A 85 -15.82 -19.33 -47.57
CA ILE A 85 -15.55 -17.95 -47.99
C ILE A 85 -15.12 -17.92 -49.46
N ARG A 86 -15.58 -16.94 -50.25
CA ARG A 86 -15.18 -16.79 -51.66
C ARG A 86 -13.67 -16.57 -51.80
N GLY A 87 -13.09 -17.14 -52.85
CA GLY A 87 -11.69 -16.86 -53.24
C GLY A 87 -11.46 -15.43 -53.73
N THR A 88 -12.54 -14.72 -54.10
CA THR A 88 -12.54 -13.30 -54.43
C THR A 88 -13.79 -12.64 -53.86
N ILE A 89 -13.60 -11.58 -53.08
CA ILE A 89 -14.69 -10.77 -52.53
C ILE A 89 -14.94 -9.59 -53.47
N THR A 90 -16.10 -9.58 -54.09
CA THR A 90 -16.49 -8.55 -55.06
C THR A 90 -17.48 -7.58 -54.44
N ALA A 91 -17.19 -6.28 -54.49
CA ALA A 91 -18.11 -5.23 -54.09
C ALA A 91 -19.34 -5.26 -55.02
N PRO A 92 -20.57 -5.28 -54.48
CA PRO A 92 -21.78 -5.17 -55.30
C PRO A 92 -21.83 -3.91 -56.17
N LEU A 93 -21.20 -2.82 -55.74
CA LEU A 93 -21.11 -1.57 -56.48
C LEU A 93 -19.72 -0.93 -56.34
N GLY A 94 -19.16 -0.50 -57.48
CA GLY A 94 -17.91 0.27 -57.54
C GLY A 94 -16.67 -0.52 -57.09
N ASN A 95 -15.62 0.22 -56.75
CA ASN A 95 -14.33 -0.34 -56.33
C ASN A 95 -14.17 -0.27 -54.82
N TRP A 96 -13.58 -1.30 -54.23
CA TRP A 96 -13.14 -1.27 -52.84
C TRP A 96 -12.11 -0.16 -52.63
N SER A 97 -12.29 0.67 -51.59
CA SER A 97 -11.32 1.72 -51.26
C SER A 97 -9.94 1.20 -50.86
N SER A 98 -9.83 -0.09 -50.50
CA SER A 98 -8.58 -0.77 -50.14
C SER A 98 -7.68 -1.01 -51.34
N SER A 99 -8.23 -1.56 -52.40
CA SER A 99 -7.49 -2.05 -53.56
C SER A 99 -7.70 -1.22 -54.83
N ASN A 100 -8.67 -0.31 -54.84
CA ASN A 100 -9.17 0.35 -56.04
C ASN A 100 -9.64 -0.62 -57.14
N SER A 101 -10.11 -1.82 -56.73
CA SER A 101 -10.65 -2.86 -57.61
C SER A 101 -12.05 -3.28 -57.15
N PRO A 102 -12.96 -3.69 -58.05
CA PRO A 102 -14.25 -4.24 -57.66
C PRO A 102 -14.12 -5.59 -56.96
N GLY A 103 -13.04 -6.35 -57.21
CA GLY A 103 -12.78 -7.66 -56.60
C GLY A 103 -11.41 -7.73 -55.95
N VAL A 104 -11.32 -8.36 -54.77
CA VAL A 104 -10.06 -8.62 -54.07
C VAL A 104 -9.96 -10.09 -53.72
N SER A 105 -8.84 -10.72 -54.07
CA SER A 105 -8.58 -12.13 -53.77
C SER A 105 -8.45 -12.36 -52.27
N VAL A 106 -9.04 -13.44 -51.77
CA VAL A 106 -8.97 -13.89 -50.38
C VAL A 106 -8.39 -15.29 -50.32
N THR A 107 -7.41 -15.48 -49.46
CA THR A 107 -6.87 -16.78 -49.07
C THR A 107 -7.10 -16.97 -47.57
N PHE A 108 -8.06 -17.84 -47.23
CA PHE A 108 -8.44 -18.13 -45.85
C PHE A 108 -8.50 -19.64 -45.67
N LEU A 109 -7.34 -20.23 -45.34
CA LEU A 109 -7.16 -21.69 -45.27
C LEU A 109 -7.08 -22.20 -43.82
N ASN A 110 -7.00 -21.29 -42.85
CA ASN A 110 -6.93 -21.59 -41.42
C ASN A 110 -7.49 -20.41 -40.61
N LEU A 111 -7.82 -20.65 -39.34
CA LEU A 111 -8.41 -19.62 -38.46
C LEU A 111 -7.43 -18.49 -38.10
N THR A 112 -6.13 -18.64 -38.37
CA THR A 112 -5.08 -17.64 -38.10
C THR A 112 -4.79 -16.73 -39.29
N SER A 113 -5.51 -16.87 -40.41
CA SER A 113 -5.30 -16.07 -41.63
C SER A 113 -6.24 -14.87 -41.78
N MET A 114 -6.78 -14.35 -40.66
CA MET A 114 -7.76 -13.26 -40.67
C MET A 114 -7.16 -11.87 -40.94
N GLY A 115 -6.03 -11.54 -40.31
CA GLY A 115 -5.31 -10.28 -40.48
C GLY A 115 -3.94 -10.31 -39.81
N ARG A 116 -3.01 -9.48 -40.27
CA ARG A 116 -1.65 -9.29 -39.77
C ARG A 116 -1.09 -7.95 -40.26
N ASP A 117 -0.90 -7.03 -39.31
CA ASP A 117 -0.42 -5.67 -39.57
C ASP A 117 1.10 -5.48 -39.35
N ASN A 118 1.83 -6.50 -38.88
CA ASN A 118 3.24 -6.35 -38.46
C ASN A 118 4.29 -6.66 -39.54
N ASP A 119 3.86 -6.89 -40.78
CA ASP A 119 4.71 -7.21 -41.94
C ASP A 119 4.80 -6.05 -42.95
N ASN A 120 4.23 -4.88 -42.66
CA ASN A 120 4.33 -3.64 -43.46
C ASN A 120 3.97 -3.82 -44.96
N HIS A 121 3.02 -4.69 -45.29
CA HIS A 121 2.57 -4.91 -46.65
C HIS A 121 1.77 -3.75 -47.25
N THR A 122 1.81 -3.62 -48.58
CA THR A 122 1.03 -2.64 -49.35
C THR A 122 -0.27 -3.23 -49.91
N THR A 123 -0.44 -4.54 -49.83
CA THR A 123 -1.58 -5.31 -50.33
C THR A 123 -1.80 -6.55 -49.47
N SER A 124 -3.04 -7.02 -49.35
CA SER A 124 -3.35 -8.23 -48.60
C SER A 124 -4.40 -9.11 -49.28
N ASN A 125 -4.32 -10.42 -49.03
CA ASN A 125 -5.35 -11.41 -49.35
C ASN A 125 -6.04 -12.00 -48.10
N ARG A 126 -5.86 -11.39 -46.92
CA ARG A 126 -6.47 -11.87 -45.67
C ARG A 126 -7.88 -11.32 -45.51
N ILE A 127 -8.81 -12.14 -45.01
CA ILE A 127 -10.26 -11.86 -45.07
C ILE A 127 -10.68 -10.53 -44.39
N CYS A 128 -10.06 -10.12 -43.28
CA CYS A 128 -10.38 -8.83 -42.67
C CYS A 128 -9.73 -7.67 -43.43
N GLU A 129 -8.53 -7.89 -43.97
CA GLU A 129 -7.72 -6.84 -44.60
C GLU A 129 -8.26 -6.45 -45.97
N VAL A 130 -8.82 -7.39 -46.74
CA VAL A 130 -9.32 -7.11 -48.11
C VAL A 130 -10.37 -6.00 -48.17
N CYS A 131 -11.14 -5.81 -47.10
CA CYS A 131 -12.23 -4.84 -47.02
C CYS A 131 -11.84 -3.51 -46.35
N HIS A 132 -10.69 -3.43 -45.68
CA HIS A 132 -10.32 -2.31 -44.82
C HIS A 132 -9.11 -1.55 -45.37
N SER A 133 -9.20 -0.22 -45.42
CA SER A 133 -8.17 0.62 -46.08
C SER A 133 -7.68 1.81 -45.24
N ARG A 134 -8.45 2.16 -44.21
CA ARG A 134 -8.29 3.35 -43.35
C ARG A 134 -8.87 3.07 -41.96
N ASN A 135 -8.64 1.86 -41.44
CA ASN A 135 -8.96 1.53 -40.06
C ASN A 135 -7.69 1.66 -39.21
N LYS A 136 -7.86 1.56 -37.89
CA LYS A 136 -6.72 1.51 -36.98
C LYS A 136 -6.00 0.15 -37.03
N TYR A 137 -6.65 -0.91 -37.49
CA TYR A 137 -6.16 -2.29 -37.48
C TYR A 137 -6.58 -3.02 -38.77
N HIS A 138 -5.82 -4.03 -39.14
CA HIS A 138 -6.02 -4.98 -40.23
C HIS A 138 -6.41 -4.30 -41.54
N ASN A 139 -5.56 -3.39 -42.02
CA ASN A 139 -5.79 -2.76 -43.32
C ASN A 139 -5.15 -3.56 -44.45
N TYR A 140 -5.75 -3.49 -45.63
CA TYR A 140 -5.22 -3.99 -46.89
C TYR A 140 -3.80 -3.47 -47.19
N ASN A 141 -3.52 -2.23 -46.81
CA ASN A 141 -2.21 -1.61 -46.93
C ASN A 141 -1.80 -1.09 -45.55
N THR A 142 -0.92 -1.84 -44.89
CA THR A 142 -0.49 -1.58 -43.51
C THR A 142 0.52 -0.45 -43.40
N THR A 143 1.17 -0.07 -44.51
CA THR A 143 1.99 1.16 -44.56
C THR A 143 1.17 2.42 -44.28
N LYS A 144 -0.17 2.33 -44.41
CA LYS A 144 -1.12 3.41 -44.10
C LYS A 144 -1.74 3.28 -42.71
N ASN A 145 -1.31 2.32 -41.89
CA ASN A 145 -1.77 2.20 -40.51
C ASN A 145 -1.21 3.35 -39.69
N SER A 146 -2.09 4.19 -39.14
CA SER A 146 -1.70 5.29 -38.25
C SER A 146 -1.42 4.84 -36.81
N GLY A 147 -1.18 3.54 -36.59
CA GLY A 147 -1.00 2.87 -35.29
C GLY A 147 -1.64 1.48 -35.28
N GLY A 148 -1.52 0.75 -34.16
CA GLY A 148 -2.28 -0.50 -33.96
C GLY A 148 -1.73 -1.76 -34.62
N THR A 149 -0.50 -1.73 -35.14
CA THR A 149 0.13 -2.84 -35.91
C THR A 149 0.34 -4.15 -35.15
N ILE A 150 -0.05 -4.20 -33.88
CA ILE A 150 0.12 -5.33 -32.95
C ILE A 150 -1.21 -5.86 -32.43
N HIS A 151 -2.34 -5.47 -33.01
CA HIS A 151 -3.67 -5.94 -32.61
C HIS A 151 -3.94 -7.34 -33.15
N ASN A 152 -3.78 -8.38 -32.31
CA ASN A 152 -4.21 -9.76 -32.60
C ASN A 152 -3.83 -10.29 -33.99
N ASN A 153 -2.60 -10.02 -34.43
CA ASN A 153 -2.09 -10.51 -35.70
C ASN A 153 -2.07 -12.03 -35.74
N SER A 154 -2.50 -12.58 -36.86
CA SER A 154 -2.57 -14.01 -37.14
C SER A 154 -3.41 -14.80 -36.12
N ALA A 155 -4.49 -14.20 -35.60
CA ALA A 155 -5.38 -14.81 -34.61
C ALA A 155 -6.76 -15.16 -35.20
N ASP A 156 -7.52 -15.99 -34.47
CA ASP A 156 -8.95 -16.18 -34.70
C ASP A 156 -9.74 -15.01 -34.11
N CYS A 157 -10.05 -14.02 -34.93
CA CYS A 157 -10.73 -12.81 -34.51
C CYS A 157 -12.18 -13.04 -34.11
N ILE A 158 -12.82 -14.17 -34.45
CA ILE A 158 -14.26 -14.39 -34.24
C ILE A 158 -14.61 -14.52 -32.75
N GLY A 159 -13.65 -14.88 -31.90
CA GLY A 159 -13.84 -14.86 -30.44
C GLY A 159 -14.20 -13.46 -29.89
N CYS A 160 -13.63 -12.42 -30.49
CA CYS A 160 -13.83 -11.02 -30.07
C CYS A 160 -14.72 -10.24 -31.06
N HIS A 161 -14.82 -10.73 -32.29
CA HIS A 161 -15.62 -10.17 -33.37
C HIS A 161 -16.60 -11.24 -33.87
N PRO A 162 -17.61 -11.63 -33.09
CA PRO A 162 -18.46 -12.74 -33.46
C PRO A 162 -19.29 -12.39 -34.69
N HIS A 163 -19.39 -13.35 -35.62
CA HIS A 163 -20.16 -13.17 -36.85
C HIS A 163 -21.63 -12.81 -36.56
N LYS A 164 -22.24 -13.39 -35.51
CA LYS A 164 -23.61 -13.06 -35.04
C LYS A 164 -23.84 -11.59 -34.68
N ALA A 165 -22.76 -10.84 -34.44
CA ALA A 165 -22.79 -9.41 -34.20
C ALA A 165 -22.18 -8.63 -35.37
N ALA A 166 -22.24 -9.18 -36.58
CA ALA A 166 -21.66 -8.57 -37.78
C ALA A 166 -20.16 -8.26 -37.63
N PHE A 167 -19.40 -9.09 -36.90
CA PHE A 167 -17.99 -8.86 -36.57
C PHE A 167 -17.73 -7.54 -35.81
N LYS A 168 -18.76 -6.96 -35.18
CA LYS A 168 -18.59 -5.87 -34.21
C LYS A 168 -17.74 -6.40 -33.05
N GLY A 169 -16.76 -5.61 -32.62
CA GLY A 169 -16.02 -5.92 -31.40
C GLY A 169 -17.00 -6.09 -30.24
N SER A 170 -16.97 -7.27 -29.63
CA SER A 170 -17.82 -7.64 -28.51
C SER A 170 -16.99 -8.35 -27.45
N GLU A 171 -17.51 -8.38 -26.24
CA GLU A 171 -16.91 -9.15 -25.17
C GLU A 171 -17.05 -10.67 -25.40
N SER A 172 -16.06 -11.42 -24.92
CA SER A 172 -16.07 -12.89 -24.95
C SER A 172 -17.34 -13.49 -24.35
N SER A 173 -17.85 -14.55 -24.95
CA SER A 173 -18.97 -15.34 -24.42
C SER A 173 -18.57 -16.30 -23.28
N GLY A 174 -17.30 -16.27 -22.84
CA GLY A 174 -16.72 -17.22 -21.91
C GLY A 174 -16.27 -18.53 -22.56
N GLY A 175 -15.49 -19.31 -21.82
CA GLY A 175 -14.98 -20.63 -22.24
C GLY A 175 -13.89 -20.58 -23.30
N GLN A 176 -13.22 -19.44 -23.48
CA GLN A 176 -12.15 -19.24 -24.47
C GLN A 176 -10.91 -18.65 -23.83
N ALA A 177 -9.74 -18.96 -24.39
CA ALA A 177 -8.46 -18.46 -23.92
C ALA A 177 -8.50 -16.94 -23.82
N CYS A 178 -8.16 -16.36 -22.66
CA CYS A 178 -8.31 -14.92 -22.43
C CYS A 178 -7.50 -14.09 -23.45
N THR A 179 -6.33 -14.57 -23.85
CA THR A 179 -5.46 -13.95 -24.85
C THR A 179 -6.02 -13.94 -26.26
N SER A 180 -7.07 -14.71 -26.58
CA SER A 180 -7.73 -14.56 -27.88
C SER A 180 -8.24 -13.13 -28.10
N CYS A 181 -8.64 -12.46 -27.01
CA CYS A 181 -9.12 -11.08 -27.02
C CYS A 181 -8.24 -10.09 -26.24
N HIS A 182 -7.56 -10.54 -25.18
CA HIS A 182 -6.74 -9.70 -24.31
C HIS A 182 -5.24 -9.69 -24.66
N ASN A 183 -4.86 -10.08 -25.88
CA ASN A 183 -3.45 -10.07 -26.33
C ASN A 183 -3.05 -8.78 -27.05
N SER A 184 -3.91 -7.75 -27.06
CA SER A 184 -3.57 -6.49 -27.70
C SER A 184 -2.40 -5.78 -26.99
N GLY A 185 -1.24 -5.79 -27.66
CA GLY A 185 -0.11 -4.92 -27.38
C GLY A 185 0.69 -5.19 -26.10
N SER A 186 1.48 -6.27 -26.09
CA SER A 186 2.49 -6.59 -25.08
C SER A 186 2.00 -6.90 -23.66
N PHE A 187 0.70 -6.81 -23.36
CA PHE A 187 0.14 -7.06 -22.03
C PHE A 187 0.44 -8.47 -21.52
N ALA A 188 0.04 -9.50 -22.26
CA ALA A 188 0.29 -10.89 -21.89
C ALA A 188 1.80 -11.21 -21.85
N SER A 189 2.57 -10.59 -22.75
CA SER A 189 4.04 -10.70 -22.77
C SER A 189 4.68 -10.06 -21.54
N ALA A 190 4.17 -8.93 -21.05
CA ALA A 190 4.67 -8.24 -19.87
C ALA A 190 4.44 -9.06 -18.59
N LEU A 191 3.31 -9.78 -18.51
CA LEU A 191 3.00 -10.67 -17.39
C LEU A 191 3.80 -11.99 -17.41
N LYS A 192 4.44 -12.33 -18.53
CA LYS A 192 5.37 -13.46 -18.68
C LYS A 192 6.84 -13.05 -18.63
N GLY A 193 7.12 -11.75 -18.67
CA GLY A 193 8.47 -11.21 -18.81
C GLY A 193 9.24 -11.18 -17.50
N THR A 194 10.49 -10.75 -17.57
CA THR A 194 11.34 -10.49 -16.39
C THR A 194 11.42 -9.00 -16.04
N ASN A 195 10.83 -8.13 -16.87
CA ASN A 195 10.94 -6.69 -16.72
C ASN A 195 9.79 -6.11 -15.87
N GLY A 196 10.15 -5.22 -14.96
CA GLY A 196 9.19 -4.52 -14.09
C GLY A 196 8.59 -5.41 -13.00
N TYR A 197 7.58 -4.87 -12.33
CA TYR A 197 6.84 -5.52 -11.25
C TYR A 197 5.47 -5.97 -11.76
N HIS A 198 5.15 -7.25 -11.62
CA HIS A 198 3.90 -7.78 -12.13
C HIS A 198 3.48 -9.07 -11.41
N HIS A 199 2.20 -9.41 -11.53
CA HIS A 199 1.72 -10.75 -11.17
C HIS A 199 2.09 -11.73 -12.28
N TYR A 200 3.15 -12.51 -12.07
CA TYR A 200 3.64 -13.44 -13.09
C TYR A 200 2.60 -14.50 -13.44
N LEU A 201 2.38 -14.65 -14.74
CA LEU A 201 1.49 -15.64 -15.34
C LEU A 201 2.33 -16.61 -16.18
N GLN A 202 2.20 -17.90 -15.89
CA GLN A 202 2.83 -18.95 -16.69
C GLN A 202 1.97 -19.31 -17.91
N SER A 203 0.67 -19.49 -17.68
CA SER A 203 -0.29 -19.88 -18.71
C SER A 203 -1.27 -18.75 -18.93
N THR A 204 -1.18 -18.05 -20.06
CA THR A 204 -2.12 -16.96 -20.38
C THR A 204 -3.32 -17.42 -21.22
N ASP A 205 -3.28 -18.67 -21.68
CA ASP A 205 -4.16 -19.16 -22.74
C ASP A 205 -5.07 -20.30 -22.26
N THR A 206 -5.10 -20.57 -20.95
CA THR A 206 -5.98 -21.59 -20.37
C THR A 206 -7.37 -21.04 -20.07
N VAL A 207 -8.36 -21.93 -20.15
CA VAL A 207 -9.79 -21.68 -19.85
C VAL A 207 -10.22 -22.34 -18.53
N THR A 208 -9.27 -22.91 -17.79
CA THR A 208 -9.54 -23.65 -16.56
C THR A 208 -9.17 -22.84 -15.33
N TYR A 209 -10.04 -22.92 -14.32
CA TYR A 209 -9.75 -22.42 -12.99
C TYR A 209 -8.81 -23.39 -12.26
N GLY A 210 -7.69 -22.86 -11.80
CA GLY A 210 -6.86 -23.57 -10.83
C GLY A 210 -7.53 -23.53 -9.46
N THR A 211 -7.77 -24.70 -8.86
CA THR A 211 -8.15 -24.80 -7.44
C THR A 211 -6.89 -24.84 -6.61
N VAL A 212 -6.53 -23.69 -6.04
CA VAL A 212 -5.31 -23.56 -5.25
C VAL A 212 -5.68 -23.53 -3.76
N ALA A 213 -5.41 -24.61 -3.06
CA ALA A 213 -5.64 -24.69 -1.62
C ALA A 213 -4.69 -23.77 -0.81
N GLN A 214 -3.47 -23.49 -1.28
CA GLN A 214 -2.51 -22.57 -0.66
C GLN A 214 -1.60 -21.87 -1.68
N PRO A 215 -1.36 -20.55 -1.55
CA PRO A 215 -0.50 -19.81 -2.48
C PRO A 215 0.96 -20.27 -2.52
N VAL A 216 1.48 -20.90 -1.46
CA VAL A 216 2.85 -21.45 -1.43
C VAL A 216 3.05 -22.55 -2.47
N LEU A 217 1.97 -23.25 -2.85
CA LEU A 217 1.99 -24.25 -3.92
C LEU A 217 1.89 -23.65 -5.32
N VAL A 218 1.61 -22.33 -5.41
CA VAL A 218 1.61 -21.58 -6.66
C VAL A 218 3.04 -21.15 -6.96
N GLY A 219 3.97 -22.11 -7.08
CA GLY A 219 5.41 -21.85 -7.13
C GLY A 219 5.98 -21.87 -8.55
N GLY A 220 6.71 -20.81 -8.92
CA GLY A 220 7.65 -20.81 -10.04
C GLY A 220 7.08 -20.68 -11.46
N ALA A 221 7.99 -20.61 -12.43
CA ALA A 221 7.73 -20.55 -13.86
C ALA A 221 7.21 -21.88 -14.45
N THR A 222 6.74 -22.81 -13.62
CA THR A 222 6.19 -24.10 -14.07
C THR A 222 4.74 -24.30 -13.62
N ASP A 223 4.23 -23.46 -12.73
CA ASP A 223 2.85 -23.60 -12.24
C ASP A 223 1.84 -23.08 -13.26
N THR A 224 1.11 -24.02 -13.87
CA THR A 224 0.08 -23.73 -14.88
C THR A 224 -1.18 -23.09 -14.30
N ASN A 225 -1.35 -23.07 -12.97
CA ASN A 225 -2.43 -22.33 -12.30
C ASN A 225 -2.19 -20.81 -12.28
N ARG A 226 -0.97 -20.34 -12.59
CA ARG A 226 -0.67 -18.92 -12.79
C ARG A 226 -1.22 -18.44 -14.14
N ASN A 227 -2.51 -18.16 -14.15
CA ASN A 227 -3.26 -17.70 -15.32
C ASN A 227 -4.24 -16.56 -14.97
N CYS A 228 -4.90 -15.98 -15.97
CA CYS A 228 -5.83 -14.87 -15.76
C CYS A 228 -6.98 -15.26 -14.79
N LEU A 229 -7.48 -16.49 -14.90
CA LEU A 229 -8.55 -17.05 -14.06
C LEU A 229 -8.10 -17.41 -12.65
N MET A 230 -6.82 -17.20 -12.30
CA MET A 230 -6.37 -17.22 -10.91
C MET A 230 -7.05 -16.09 -10.11
N CYS A 231 -7.22 -14.92 -10.73
CA CYS A 231 -7.82 -13.75 -10.10
C CYS A 231 -9.19 -13.41 -10.67
N HIS A 232 -9.33 -13.55 -11.99
CA HIS A 232 -10.54 -13.17 -12.71
C HIS A 232 -11.55 -14.30 -12.77
N VAL A 233 -12.77 -13.87 -13.05
CA VAL A 233 -13.90 -14.73 -13.36
C VAL A 233 -14.21 -14.57 -14.83
N ASP A 234 -14.59 -15.65 -15.49
CA ASP A 234 -14.87 -15.68 -16.92
C ASP A 234 -16.19 -14.96 -17.24
N HIS A 235 -16.29 -14.48 -18.48
CA HIS A 235 -17.33 -13.56 -18.94
C HIS A 235 -18.73 -14.18 -18.88
N ASP A 236 -18.87 -15.48 -19.09
CA ASP A 236 -20.14 -16.21 -18.95
C ASP A 236 -20.69 -16.22 -17.52
N ILE A 237 -19.84 -15.98 -16.52
CA ILE A 237 -20.24 -15.98 -15.11
C ILE A 237 -20.66 -14.58 -14.64
N PHE A 238 -19.99 -13.51 -15.05
CA PHE A 238 -20.29 -12.17 -14.49
C PHE A 238 -21.12 -11.28 -15.41
N ARG A 239 -21.17 -11.56 -16.73
CA ARG A 239 -21.90 -10.70 -17.67
C ARG A 239 -23.41 -10.81 -17.46
N PRO A 240 -24.14 -9.70 -17.26
CA PRO A 240 -25.59 -9.74 -17.07
C PRO A 240 -26.38 -10.31 -18.24
N ASP A 241 -25.84 -10.23 -19.47
CA ASP A 241 -26.50 -10.77 -20.67
C ASP A 241 -26.29 -12.28 -20.87
N LEU A 242 -25.39 -12.90 -20.11
CA LEU A 242 -25.12 -14.35 -20.14
C LEU A 242 -25.53 -15.03 -18.83
N ASN A 243 -25.27 -14.38 -17.69
CA ASN A 243 -25.71 -14.80 -16.36
C ASN A 243 -26.82 -13.88 -15.85
N LEU A 244 -28.06 -14.37 -15.93
CA LEU A 244 -29.27 -13.64 -15.53
C LEU A 244 -29.47 -13.56 -14.01
N ASN A 245 -28.59 -14.15 -13.19
CA ASN A 245 -28.70 -14.05 -11.74
C ASN A 245 -28.59 -12.58 -11.28
N ALA A 246 -29.50 -12.14 -10.41
CA ALA A 246 -29.54 -10.77 -9.89
C ALA A 246 -28.24 -10.34 -9.19
N GLY A 247 -27.42 -11.31 -8.78
CA GLY A 247 -26.10 -11.08 -8.21
C GLY A 247 -24.96 -11.01 -9.24
N SER A 248 -25.19 -11.04 -10.55
CA SER A 248 -24.17 -10.85 -11.59
C SER A 248 -23.94 -9.35 -11.89
N GLY A 249 -22.90 -9.02 -12.64
CA GLY A 249 -22.54 -7.62 -12.94
C GLY A 249 -21.13 -7.50 -13.49
N ARG A 250 -20.91 -6.54 -14.40
CA ARG A 250 -19.61 -6.33 -15.07
C ARG A 250 -18.49 -6.01 -14.09
N GLY A 251 -18.84 -5.38 -12.97
CA GLY A 251 -17.91 -5.09 -11.89
C GLY A 251 -17.49 -6.33 -11.10
N LYS A 252 -18.24 -7.44 -11.15
CA LYS A 252 -17.98 -8.66 -10.38
C LYS A 252 -17.08 -9.66 -11.11
N ASN A 253 -16.02 -9.15 -11.70
CA ASN A 253 -15.09 -9.91 -12.53
C ASN A 253 -13.90 -10.50 -11.75
N LEU A 254 -13.92 -10.47 -10.42
CA LEU A 254 -12.91 -11.08 -9.55
C LEU A 254 -13.48 -12.28 -8.81
N ARG A 255 -12.64 -13.28 -8.57
CA ARG A 255 -12.97 -14.39 -7.68
C ARG A 255 -13.15 -13.88 -6.25
N ALA A 256 -14.04 -14.50 -5.48
CA ALA A 256 -14.16 -14.20 -4.06
C ALA A 256 -12.99 -14.80 -3.24
N ASP A 257 -12.39 -15.88 -3.73
CA ASP A 257 -11.31 -16.62 -3.06
C ASP A 257 -10.51 -17.44 -4.10
N ILE A 258 -9.18 -17.45 -4.02
CA ILE A 258 -8.32 -18.25 -4.91
C ILE A 258 -8.54 -19.77 -4.79
N SER A 259 -9.06 -20.25 -3.67
CA SER A 259 -9.34 -21.66 -3.41
C SER A 259 -10.72 -22.11 -3.91
N THR A 260 -11.58 -21.18 -4.31
CA THR A 260 -12.96 -21.48 -4.75
C THR A 260 -13.12 -21.24 -6.24
N THR A 261 -13.47 -22.27 -7.00
CA THR A 261 -13.82 -22.12 -8.42
C THR A 261 -15.14 -21.37 -8.55
N PRO A 262 -15.18 -20.23 -9.29
CA PRO A 262 -16.41 -19.49 -9.47
C PRO A 262 -17.38 -20.21 -10.40
N THR A 263 -18.68 -20.05 -10.15
CA THR A 263 -19.74 -20.55 -11.04
C THR A 263 -20.84 -19.51 -11.20
N ALA A 264 -21.52 -19.50 -12.34
CA ALA A 264 -22.63 -18.58 -12.61
C ALA A 264 -23.74 -18.65 -11.55
N ALA A 265 -24.01 -19.84 -11.01
CA ALA A 265 -25.05 -20.08 -10.00
C ALA A 265 -24.64 -19.62 -8.59
N ASN A 266 -23.34 -19.65 -8.25
CA ASN A 266 -22.86 -19.30 -6.92
C ASN A 266 -22.39 -17.84 -6.87
N THR A 267 -23.32 -16.91 -6.64
CA THR A 267 -23.02 -15.47 -6.61
C THR A 267 -22.08 -15.04 -5.46
N ALA A 268 -21.80 -15.93 -4.50
CA ALA A 268 -20.82 -15.72 -3.42
C ALA A 268 -19.40 -16.21 -3.78
N SER A 269 -19.19 -16.71 -5.00
CA SER A 269 -17.88 -17.17 -5.50
C SER A 269 -17.13 -16.12 -6.33
N TYR A 270 -17.78 -14.99 -6.61
CA TYR A 270 -17.21 -13.87 -7.36
C TYR A 270 -17.68 -12.53 -6.79
N ALA A 271 -16.87 -11.48 -6.92
CA ALA A 271 -17.04 -10.22 -6.22
C ALA A 271 -16.64 -9.03 -7.09
N ASN A 272 -17.23 -7.87 -6.81
CA ASN A 272 -16.85 -6.58 -7.38
C ASN A 272 -15.92 -5.78 -6.47
N THR A 273 -15.16 -6.47 -5.64
CA THR A 273 -14.18 -5.90 -4.72
C THR A 273 -13.00 -6.85 -4.64
N ASP A 274 -11.83 -6.29 -4.41
CA ASP A 274 -10.59 -7.04 -4.21
C ASP A 274 -10.40 -7.51 -2.75
N PHE A 275 -11.21 -6.96 -1.83
CA PHE A 275 -11.28 -7.34 -0.42
C PHE A 275 -12.70 -7.67 0.00
N LEU A 276 -12.86 -8.79 0.70
CA LEU A 276 -14.11 -9.19 1.36
C LEU A 276 -13.86 -9.24 2.87
N PRO A 277 -14.66 -8.56 3.70
CA PRO A 277 -14.56 -8.62 5.17
C PRO A 277 -15.14 -9.94 5.71
N ASP A 278 -14.73 -11.07 5.14
CA ASP A 278 -15.23 -12.40 5.42
C ASP A 278 -14.06 -13.39 5.48
N ALA A 279 -13.81 -13.93 6.67
CA ALA A 279 -12.76 -14.91 6.90
C ALA A 279 -13.04 -16.25 6.19
N THR A 280 -14.31 -16.59 5.92
CA THR A 280 -14.67 -17.81 5.14
C THR A 280 -14.30 -17.68 3.67
N LYS A 281 -14.07 -16.46 3.18
CA LYS A 281 -13.54 -16.13 1.85
C LYS A 281 -12.09 -15.69 1.89
N ASN A 282 -11.40 -15.98 3.00
CA ASN A 282 -10.00 -15.65 3.22
C ASN A 282 -9.68 -14.16 2.94
N GLY A 283 -10.63 -13.24 3.17
CA GLY A 283 -10.42 -11.81 2.97
C GLY A 283 -10.57 -11.30 1.52
N GLY A 284 -11.10 -12.12 0.60
CA GLY A 284 -11.17 -11.76 -0.83
C GLY A 284 -9.96 -12.24 -1.62
N ILE A 285 -9.92 -11.92 -2.92
CA ILE A 285 -8.88 -12.42 -3.82
C ILE A 285 -7.46 -11.97 -3.43
N CYS A 286 -7.29 -10.72 -2.96
CA CYS A 286 -5.95 -10.24 -2.59
C CYS A 286 -5.41 -10.95 -1.35
N ILE A 287 -6.18 -11.00 -0.26
CA ILE A 287 -5.72 -11.65 0.98
C ILE A 287 -5.61 -13.16 0.81
N SER A 288 -6.53 -13.81 0.11
CA SER A 288 -6.45 -15.26 -0.14
C SER A 288 -5.18 -15.67 -0.91
N CYS A 289 -4.67 -14.81 -1.81
CA CYS A 289 -3.39 -14.99 -2.51
C CYS A 289 -2.16 -14.61 -1.68
N HIS A 290 -2.26 -13.57 -0.86
CA HIS A 290 -1.14 -12.99 -0.11
C HIS A 290 -1.14 -13.38 1.37
N ARG A 291 -1.88 -14.40 1.78
CA ARG A 291 -1.90 -14.86 3.18
C ARG A 291 -0.61 -15.53 3.64
N THR A 292 0.19 -16.00 2.70
CA THR A 292 1.47 -16.66 2.98
C THR A 292 2.55 -16.04 2.11
N GLN A 293 3.77 -15.99 2.64
CA GLN A 293 4.91 -15.53 1.86
C GLN A 293 5.13 -16.47 0.68
N GLN A 294 5.17 -15.93 -0.53
CA GLN A 294 5.50 -16.69 -1.72
C GLN A 294 7.01 -16.59 -1.98
N THR A 295 7.63 -17.72 -2.29
CA THR A 295 9.05 -17.82 -2.67
C THR A 295 9.16 -18.30 -4.12
N ASN A 296 10.25 -17.94 -4.80
CA ASN A 296 10.57 -18.46 -6.13
C ASN A 296 9.49 -18.16 -7.19
N LEU A 297 9.37 -16.89 -7.58
CA LEU A 297 8.37 -16.38 -8.54
C LEU A 297 8.56 -16.87 -9.98
N GLY A 298 9.61 -17.66 -10.26
CA GLY A 298 10.03 -17.98 -11.63
C GLY A 298 10.84 -16.86 -12.30
N TYR A 299 10.98 -15.71 -11.66
CA TYR A 299 11.81 -14.59 -12.09
C TYR A 299 12.29 -13.77 -10.87
N THR A 300 13.36 -13.00 -11.06
CA THR A 300 13.84 -12.03 -10.07
C THR A 300 13.23 -10.67 -10.39
N GLN A 301 12.66 -9.99 -9.39
CA GLN A 301 12.13 -8.64 -9.58
C GLN A 301 13.24 -7.63 -9.83
N ALA A 302 12.86 -6.44 -10.34
CA ALA A 302 13.82 -5.38 -10.64
C ALA A 302 14.65 -4.90 -9.43
N ASP A 303 14.17 -5.08 -8.19
CA ASP A 303 14.89 -4.78 -6.94
C ASP A 303 15.71 -5.95 -6.38
N GLY A 304 15.79 -7.07 -7.10
CA GLY A 304 16.48 -8.27 -6.65
C GLY A 304 15.66 -9.13 -5.67
N SER A 305 14.45 -8.70 -5.27
CA SER A 305 13.66 -9.46 -4.30
C SER A 305 13.12 -10.77 -4.90
N LEU A 306 13.37 -11.87 -4.18
CA LEU A 306 12.93 -13.24 -4.54
C LEU A 306 11.67 -13.68 -3.80
N ARG A 307 11.11 -12.79 -2.98
CA ARG A 307 10.03 -13.07 -2.04
C ARG A 307 8.91 -12.07 -2.22
N LYS A 308 7.68 -12.56 -2.12
CA LYS A 308 6.51 -11.70 -1.92
C LYS A 308 6.03 -11.92 -0.49
N PRO A 309 6.07 -10.90 0.36
CA PRO A 309 5.67 -11.04 1.76
C PRO A 309 4.18 -11.41 1.84
N ALA A 310 3.80 -12.04 2.95
CA ALA A 310 2.40 -12.10 3.31
C ALA A 310 1.87 -10.69 3.61
N ILE A 311 0.58 -10.44 3.35
CA ILE A 311 -0.13 -9.34 3.99
C ILE A 311 0.01 -9.58 5.49
N PRO A 312 0.50 -8.57 6.22
CA PRO A 312 1.19 -8.76 7.49
C PRO A 312 0.28 -9.45 8.48
N TYR A 313 0.60 -10.73 8.75
CA TYR A 313 0.94 -11.41 10.01
C TYR A 313 1.44 -12.81 9.60
N PRO A 314 2.55 -13.35 10.13
CA PRO A 314 2.91 -14.77 9.94
C PRO A 314 1.97 -15.73 10.69
N ASP A 315 0.76 -15.29 11.06
CA ASP A 315 -0.23 -15.99 11.87
C ASP A 315 -1.36 -16.56 10.99
N THR A 316 -2.51 -16.90 11.58
CA THR A 316 -3.67 -17.45 10.87
C THR A 316 -4.33 -16.42 9.93
N VAL A 317 -4.93 -16.91 8.85
CA VAL A 317 -5.68 -16.09 7.87
C VAL A 317 -6.76 -15.24 8.55
N GLN A 318 -7.45 -15.82 9.53
CA GLN A 318 -8.49 -15.14 10.26
C GLN A 318 -7.96 -13.87 10.95
N LYS A 319 -6.77 -13.92 11.55
CA LYS A 319 -6.15 -12.74 12.18
C LYS A 319 -5.72 -11.70 11.14
N GLN A 320 -5.21 -12.11 9.98
CA GLN A 320 -4.88 -11.18 8.88
C GLN A 320 -6.12 -10.41 8.42
N VAL A 321 -7.23 -11.11 8.20
CA VAL A 321 -8.51 -10.49 7.83
C VAL A 321 -8.97 -9.54 8.91
N PHE A 322 -8.96 -9.94 10.18
CA PHE A 322 -9.38 -9.06 11.28
C PHE A 322 -8.50 -7.84 11.45
N VAL A 323 -7.19 -7.98 11.31
CA VAL A 323 -6.32 -6.82 11.43
C VAL A 323 -6.55 -5.85 10.28
N PHE A 324 -6.61 -6.34 9.03
CA PHE A 324 -6.93 -5.46 7.91
C PHE A 324 -8.32 -4.84 8.07
N MET A 325 -9.33 -5.58 8.53
CA MET A 325 -10.65 -5.01 8.80
C MET A 325 -10.61 -3.84 9.79
N SER A 326 -9.65 -3.86 10.71
CA SER A 326 -9.48 -2.82 11.73
C SER A 326 -8.51 -1.69 11.35
N THR A 327 -7.85 -1.74 10.19
CA THR A 327 -6.97 -0.65 9.73
C THR A 327 -7.77 0.59 9.32
N ALA A 328 -7.19 1.77 9.51
CA ALA A 328 -7.73 3.01 8.96
C ALA A 328 -7.72 3.05 7.42
N HIS A 329 -6.96 2.16 6.77
CA HIS A 329 -6.92 2.05 5.31
C HIS A 329 -7.99 1.10 4.75
N ASN A 330 -8.83 0.47 5.57
CA ASN A 330 -9.93 -0.37 5.08
C ASN A 330 -11.15 0.48 4.72
N TYR A 331 -11.10 1.08 3.54
CA TYR A 331 -12.22 1.76 2.90
C TYR A 331 -12.19 1.52 1.39
N THR A 332 -13.35 1.63 0.74
CA THR A 332 -13.49 1.37 -0.69
C THR A 332 -13.44 2.66 -1.49
N VAL A 333 -12.85 2.58 -2.68
CA VAL A 333 -12.90 3.63 -3.70
C VAL A 333 -13.55 3.04 -4.94
N THR A 334 -14.61 3.69 -5.42
CA THR A 334 -15.46 3.12 -6.47
C THR A 334 -15.03 3.57 -7.87
N SER A 335 -14.95 2.61 -8.79
CA SER A 335 -14.88 2.85 -10.23
C SER A 335 -16.08 2.21 -10.94
N THR A 336 -16.49 2.77 -12.07
CA THR A 336 -17.67 2.40 -12.85
C THR A 336 -17.24 1.94 -14.23
N PHE A 337 -17.78 0.80 -14.67
CA PHE A 337 -17.51 0.24 -16.00
C PHE A 337 -18.38 0.92 -17.07
N SER A 338 -17.86 1.01 -18.30
CA SER A 338 -18.60 1.41 -19.48
C SER A 338 -19.60 0.32 -19.89
N GLY A 339 -20.73 0.72 -20.49
CA GLY A 339 -21.66 -0.20 -21.17
C GLY A 339 -22.94 -0.51 -20.40
N THR A 340 -22.95 -0.43 -19.07
CA THR A 340 -24.17 -0.32 -18.25
C THR A 340 -23.83 0.51 -17.01
N GLY A 341 -24.53 1.63 -16.80
CA GLY A 341 -24.27 2.56 -15.69
C GLY A 341 -24.47 1.98 -14.27
N THR A 342 -24.64 0.66 -14.16
CA THR A 342 -24.99 -0.09 -12.95
C THR A 342 -23.87 -1.04 -12.48
N SER A 343 -22.74 -1.13 -13.17
CA SER A 343 -21.62 -2.02 -12.78
C SER A 343 -20.45 -1.24 -12.18
N THR A 344 -20.34 -1.28 -10.85
CA THR A 344 -19.26 -0.64 -10.08
C THR A 344 -18.29 -1.68 -9.52
N PHE A 345 -17.02 -1.31 -9.41
CA PHE A 345 -15.98 -2.02 -8.67
C PHE A 345 -15.52 -1.19 -7.49
N ALA A 346 -15.49 -1.80 -6.32
CA ALA A 346 -15.09 -1.21 -5.05
C ALA A 346 -13.65 -1.63 -4.74
N ALA A 347 -12.68 -0.78 -5.09
CA ALA A 347 -11.27 -1.04 -4.83
C ALA A 347 -10.94 -0.82 -3.36
N ASN A 348 -10.27 -1.78 -2.73
CA ASN A 348 -9.78 -1.67 -1.36
C ASN A 348 -8.27 -1.96 -1.31
N CYS A 349 -7.81 -3.10 -1.83
CA CYS A 349 -6.38 -3.38 -1.98
C CYS A 349 -5.78 -2.63 -3.17
N THR A 350 -6.48 -2.63 -4.32
CA THR A 350 -6.01 -2.04 -5.58
C THR A 350 -6.06 -0.51 -5.59
N LYS A 351 -6.64 0.12 -4.57
CA LYS A 351 -6.47 1.56 -4.34
C LYS A 351 -5.03 1.92 -3.93
N CYS A 352 -4.26 0.96 -3.43
CA CYS A 352 -2.83 1.13 -3.16
C CYS A 352 -1.96 0.32 -4.12
N HIS A 353 -2.44 -0.86 -4.53
CA HIS A 353 -1.73 -1.77 -5.44
C HIS A 353 -2.30 -1.71 -6.86
N ASN A 354 -1.76 -0.83 -7.67
CA ASN A 354 -2.28 -0.51 -9.00
C ASN A 354 -1.14 -0.54 -10.04
N ASP A 355 -1.49 -0.72 -11.31
CA ASP A 355 -0.54 -0.86 -12.42
C ASP A 355 -0.04 0.52 -12.94
N THR A 356 0.72 0.60 -14.02
CA THR A 356 1.02 1.88 -14.69
C THR A 356 0.44 1.95 -16.10
N LEU A 357 -0.48 1.04 -16.43
CA LEU A 357 -1.03 0.92 -17.79
C LEU A 357 -1.96 2.09 -18.09
N ASN A 358 -1.70 2.82 -19.18
CA ASN A 358 -2.51 3.95 -19.61
C ASN A 358 -2.66 3.94 -21.15
N PRO A 359 -3.86 4.09 -21.73
CA PRO A 359 -5.17 4.26 -21.10
C PRO A 359 -5.70 2.99 -20.44
N LYS A 360 -6.01 3.05 -19.14
CA LYS A 360 -6.73 1.97 -18.41
C LYS A 360 -8.09 1.62 -19.01
N SER A 361 -8.73 2.58 -19.67
CA SER A 361 -10.05 2.40 -20.29
C SER A 361 -10.05 1.40 -21.45
N GLY A 362 -8.90 1.11 -22.06
CA GLY A 362 -8.79 0.10 -23.13
C GLY A 362 -8.78 -1.35 -22.65
N TYR A 363 -8.36 -1.58 -21.40
CA TYR A 363 -8.14 -2.93 -20.85
C TYR A 363 -9.14 -3.30 -19.75
N ASN A 364 -9.55 -2.34 -18.92
CA ASN A 364 -10.41 -2.58 -17.77
C ASN A 364 -11.84 -2.07 -17.97
N ALA A 365 -12.17 -1.50 -19.15
CA ALA A 365 -13.48 -0.94 -19.48
C ALA A 365 -14.02 0.07 -18.44
N GLN A 366 -13.18 0.71 -17.64
CA GLN A 366 -13.55 1.75 -16.68
C GLN A 366 -13.60 3.10 -17.41
N GLY A 367 -14.78 3.46 -17.93
CA GLY A 367 -14.95 4.60 -18.85
C GLY A 367 -14.98 5.96 -18.15
N ILE A 368 -16.07 6.23 -17.42
CA ILE A 368 -16.43 7.57 -16.92
C ILE A 368 -15.88 7.92 -15.54
N SER A 369 -15.29 6.96 -14.82
CA SER A 369 -14.80 7.22 -13.46
C SER A 369 -13.52 8.04 -13.44
N ARG A 370 -13.47 9.01 -12.51
CA ARG A 370 -12.26 9.79 -12.18
C ARG A 370 -11.10 8.88 -11.81
N VAL A 371 -11.37 7.84 -11.01
CA VAL A 371 -10.37 6.90 -10.51
C VAL A 371 -10.61 5.54 -11.15
N LYS A 372 -9.52 4.87 -11.56
CA LYS A 372 -9.53 3.60 -12.29
C LYS A 372 -8.50 2.65 -11.68
N PHE A 373 -8.80 1.36 -11.63
CA PHE A 373 -8.02 0.33 -10.91
C PHE A 373 -7.68 -0.86 -11.80
N GLY A 374 -6.50 -1.43 -11.60
CA GLY A 374 -6.01 -2.64 -12.27
C GLY A 374 -4.64 -3.02 -11.71
N ASN A 375 -4.35 -4.31 -11.58
CA ASN A 375 -3.17 -4.77 -10.83
C ASN A 375 -2.33 -5.77 -11.64
N HIS A 376 -1.86 -5.33 -12.80
CA HIS A 376 -1.18 -6.18 -13.78
C HIS A 376 0.33 -6.00 -13.80
N THR A 377 0.82 -4.86 -14.30
CA THR A 377 2.25 -4.58 -14.48
C THR A 377 2.60 -3.11 -14.23
N THR A 378 3.75 -2.87 -13.64
CA THR A 378 4.19 -1.53 -13.25
C THR A 378 5.72 -1.44 -13.22
N SER A 379 6.25 -0.25 -13.45
CA SER A 379 7.66 0.06 -13.26
C SER A 379 8.03 0.31 -11.79
N ILE A 380 7.05 0.31 -10.88
CA ILE A 380 7.21 0.77 -9.49
C ILE A 380 7.18 -0.41 -8.53
N PRO A 381 8.12 -0.50 -7.56
CA PRO A 381 8.14 -1.57 -6.57
C PRO A 381 6.80 -1.72 -5.87
N GLN A 382 6.42 -2.99 -5.60
CA GLN A 382 5.20 -3.36 -4.86
C GLN A 382 3.88 -2.86 -5.47
N MET A 383 3.94 -2.36 -6.71
CA MET A 383 2.79 -1.84 -7.43
C MET A 383 2.11 -0.65 -6.72
N LEU A 384 2.89 0.15 -6.00
CA LEU A 384 2.40 1.31 -5.24
C LEU A 384 2.13 2.51 -6.15
N THR A 385 1.05 2.45 -6.94
CA THR A 385 0.67 3.53 -7.85
C THR A 385 -0.71 4.09 -7.51
N THR A 386 -0.82 5.42 -7.47
CA THR A 386 -2.09 6.14 -7.29
C THR A 386 -2.55 6.61 -8.67
N PHE A 387 -3.72 6.12 -9.12
CA PHE A 387 -4.14 6.35 -10.50
C PHE A 387 -4.58 7.80 -10.75
N GLY A 388 -3.76 8.50 -11.53
CA GLY A 388 -3.97 9.89 -11.98
C GLY A 388 -2.69 10.73 -11.98
N ALA A 389 -1.66 10.33 -11.22
CA ALA A 389 -0.42 11.08 -11.08
C ALA A 389 0.78 10.15 -11.34
N PRO A 390 1.75 10.54 -12.20
CA PRO A 390 3.03 9.84 -12.26
C PRO A 390 3.59 9.74 -10.84
N VAL A 391 3.90 8.53 -10.37
CA VAL A 391 4.86 8.37 -9.30
C VAL A 391 6.17 8.11 -10.05
N THR A 392 7.01 9.12 -10.16
CA THR A 392 8.31 9.01 -10.85
C THR A 392 9.40 8.45 -9.93
N SER A 393 9.12 8.37 -8.63
CA SER A 393 10.06 7.91 -7.62
C SER A 393 9.71 6.51 -7.13
N SER A 394 10.72 5.66 -6.96
CA SER A 394 10.60 4.42 -6.16
C SER A 394 10.59 4.70 -4.65
N GLN A 395 10.30 5.96 -4.25
CA GLN A 395 10.27 6.39 -2.86
C GLN A 395 8.87 6.21 -2.30
N LYS A 396 8.70 5.21 -1.43
CA LYS A 396 7.40 4.90 -0.81
C LYS A 396 6.79 6.07 -0.03
N ALA A 397 7.61 6.94 0.55
CA ALA A 397 7.13 8.11 1.27
C ALA A 397 6.25 9.02 0.38
N ASP A 398 6.57 9.14 -0.91
CA ASP A 398 5.79 9.96 -1.84
C ASP A 398 4.39 9.40 -2.05
N PHE A 399 4.23 8.08 -2.04
CA PHE A 399 2.91 7.45 -2.06
C PHE A 399 2.11 7.84 -0.81
N CYS A 400 2.71 7.75 0.38
CA CYS A 400 2.07 8.13 1.63
C CYS A 400 1.68 9.62 1.63
N PHE A 401 2.56 10.51 1.18
CA PHE A 401 2.29 11.95 1.16
C PHE A 401 1.21 12.37 0.17
N LYS A 402 0.93 11.60 -0.90
CA LYS A 402 -0.24 11.89 -1.75
C LYS A 402 -1.56 11.83 -0.99
N CYS A 403 -1.68 10.90 -0.05
CA CYS A 403 -2.86 10.79 0.81
C CYS A 403 -2.73 11.64 2.07
N HIS A 404 -1.55 11.71 2.67
CA HIS A 404 -1.30 12.31 3.98
C HIS A 404 -0.67 13.71 3.93
N GLY A 405 -0.43 14.32 2.77
CA GLY A 405 0.19 15.65 2.64
C GLY A 405 -0.80 16.71 2.15
N ASN A 406 -0.67 17.95 2.64
CA ASN A 406 -1.42 19.13 2.18
C ASN A 406 -0.52 20.25 1.64
N VAL A 407 0.75 19.95 1.37
CA VAL A 407 1.74 20.91 0.86
C VAL A 407 2.06 20.65 -0.62
N ALA A 408 2.43 21.72 -1.32
CA ALA A 408 2.98 21.67 -2.68
C ALA A 408 4.30 20.87 -2.73
N PRO A 409 4.76 20.41 -3.91
CA PRO A 409 5.87 19.46 -4.00
C PRO A 409 7.18 20.01 -3.45
N PHE A 410 8.03 19.09 -3.02
CA PHE A 410 9.38 19.35 -2.54
C PHE A 410 10.20 20.11 -3.60
N SER A 411 10.74 21.27 -3.22
CA SER A 411 11.58 22.12 -4.07
C SER A 411 13.07 21.85 -3.83
N THR A 412 13.55 20.63 -4.02
CA THR A 412 14.99 20.40 -4.19
C THR A 412 15.24 19.53 -5.42
N THR A 413 15.57 20.19 -6.54
CA THR A 413 16.46 19.71 -7.61
C THR A 413 16.54 18.21 -7.96
N THR A 414 15.43 17.49 -8.20
CA THR A 414 15.26 16.42 -9.24
C THR A 414 13.78 15.94 -9.28
N PRO A 415 13.25 15.37 -10.39
CA PRO A 415 12.12 15.97 -11.08
C PRO A 415 10.75 15.30 -10.80
N ASN A 416 9.75 16.18 -10.70
CA ASN A 416 8.34 15.98 -11.02
C ASN A 416 7.53 15.02 -10.13
N ILE A 417 7.36 15.39 -8.86
CA ILE A 417 6.12 15.08 -8.14
C ILE A 417 5.09 16.13 -8.59
N ASN A 418 4.28 15.81 -9.59
CA ASN A 418 3.07 16.60 -9.86
C ASN A 418 2.09 16.35 -8.70
N VAL A 419 2.10 17.26 -7.72
CA VAL A 419 1.11 17.29 -6.65
C VAL A 419 -0.23 17.58 -7.28
N TYR A 420 -1.22 16.75 -6.98
CA TYR A 420 -2.54 17.33 -6.80
C TYR A 420 -2.84 17.29 -5.30
N LEU A 421 -3.28 18.44 -4.81
CA LEU A 421 -3.68 18.62 -3.44
C LEU A 421 -4.97 17.80 -3.28
N SER A 422 -4.97 16.81 -2.39
CA SER A 422 -6.27 16.40 -1.87
C SER A 422 -6.84 17.58 -1.08
N THR A 423 -8.16 17.72 -1.06
CA THR A 423 -8.81 18.73 -0.23
C THR A 423 -8.32 18.61 1.22
N ASP A 424 -8.23 19.73 1.93
CA ASP A 424 -7.84 19.84 3.36
C ASP A 424 -8.48 18.78 4.28
N ARG A 425 -9.69 18.31 3.94
CA ARG A 425 -10.50 17.40 4.76
C ARG A 425 -10.50 15.93 4.34
N PHE A 426 -9.97 15.57 3.17
CA PHE A 426 -10.08 14.21 2.62
C PHE A 426 -8.76 13.67 2.09
N ASP A 427 -8.68 12.35 1.94
CA ASP A 427 -7.60 11.66 1.25
C ASP A 427 -7.56 11.97 -0.26
N TRP A 428 -6.56 11.42 -0.95
CA TRP A 428 -6.37 11.60 -2.39
C TRP A 428 -7.62 11.25 -3.23
N TYR A 429 -8.33 10.20 -2.82
CA TYR A 429 -9.51 9.70 -3.50
C TYR A 429 -10.76 10.54 -3.21
N SER A 430 -10.69 11.47 -2.27
CA SER A 430 -11.83 12.28 -1.81
C SER A 430 -12.93 11.42 -1.19
N THR A 431 -12.56 10.32 -0.55
CA THR A 431 -13.48 9.33 0.02
C THR A 431 -13.43 9.30 1.54
N THR A 432 -12.25 9.44 2.13
CA THR A 432 -12.03 9.25 3.56
C THR A 432 -11.63 10.57 4.20
N SER A 433 -12.35 10.97 5.25
CA SER A 433 -12.04 12.19 5.97
C SER A 433 -10.73 12.04 6.77
N MET A 434 -9.90 13.07 6.74
CA MET A 434 -8.61 13.11 7.42
C MET A 434 -8.54 14.32 8.35
N THR A 435 -7.86 14.17 9.49
CA THR A 435 -7.62 15.30 10.39
C THR A 435 -6.53 16.20 9.82
N ALA A 436 -6.55 17.49 10.17
CA ALA A 436 -5.46 18.41 9.82
C ALA A 436 -4.09 17.87 10.26
N ARG A 437 -4.03 17.27 11.46
CA ARG A 437 -2.84 16.58 11.97
C ARG A 437 -2.33 15.49 11.02
N THR A 438 -3.23 14.67 10.49
CA THR A 438 -2.88 13.59 9.57
C THR A 438 -2.40 14.12 8.21
N LYS A 439 -2.85 15.32 7.81
CA LYS A 439 -2.52 15.98 6.55
C LYS A 439 -1.22 16.80 6.59
N ASN A 440 -0.76 17.17 7.79
CA ASN A 440 0.41 18.01 8.00
C ASN A 440 1.75 17.24 8.01
N ILE A 441 1.75 15.91 7.85
CA ILE A 441 2.99 15.13 7.98
C ILE A 441 4.06 15.52 6.97
N ALA A 442 3.66 15.81 5.72
CA ALA A 442 4.59 16.29 4.71
C ALA A 442 5.12 17.70 5.04
N ALA A 443 4.32 18.53 5.72
CA ALA A 443 4.74 19.87 6.14
C ALA A 443 5.87 19.78 7.18
N ASP A 444 5.77 18.89 8.17
CA ASP A 444 6.83 18.68 9.17
C ASP A 444 8.16 18.28 8.54
N PHE A 445 8.14 17.35 7.58
CA PHE A 445 9.38 16.96 6.88
C PHE A 445 9.95 18.09 6.03
N ASN A 446 9.11 19.00 5.53
CA ASN A 446 9.50 20.16 4.72
C ASN A 446 9.87 21.40 5.54
N ASP A 447 9.52 21.43 6.83
CA ASP A 447 9.84 22.56 7.68
C ASP A 447 11.36 22.67 7.87
N ALA A 448 11.92 23.80 7.45
CA ALA A 448 13.35 24.09 7.54
C ALA A 448 13.79 24.35 8.99
N THR A 449 12.87 24.72 9.88
CA THR A 449 13.14 24.90 11.31
C THR A 449 13.31 23.56 12.02
N LEU A 450 12.66 22.50 11.53
CA LEU A 450 12.80 21.13 12.03
C LEU A 450 14.03 20.45 11.41
N THR A 451 15.21 20.85 11.89
CA THR A 451 16.52 20.43 11.38
C THR A 451 16.86 18.97 11.72
N HIS A 452 16.25 18.40 12.75
CA HIS A 452 16.49 17.03 13.18
C HIS A 452 15.29 16.15 12.79
N LYS A 453 15.46 15.27 11.80
CA LYS A 453 14.38 14.46 11.25
C LYS A 453 14.84 13.14 10.65
N HIS A 454 13.95 12.16 10.64
CA HIS A 454 14.13 10.97 9.83
C HIS A 454 14.05 11.34 8.33
N GLN A 455 15.09 11.01 7.56
CA GLN A 455 15.17 11.39 6.15
C GLN A 455 14.37 10.46 5.25
N VAL A 456 13.04 10.47 5.32
CA VAL A 456 12.17 9.51 4.59
C VAL A 456 12.07 9.74 3.08
N GLN A 457 12.62 10.85 2.57
CA GLN A 457 12.55 11.27 1.17
C GLN A 457 13.92 11.45 0.50
N LEU A 458 15.00 10.94 1.11
CA LEU A 458 16.32 11.10 0.51
C LEU A 458 16.39 10.32 -0.82
N ALA A 459 16.80 10.97 -1.92
CA ALA A 459 16.92 10.32 -3.24
C ALA A 459 17.82 9.07 -3.19
N ALA A 460 18.86 9.11 -2.35
CA ALA A 460 19.75 7.99 -2.10
C ALA A 460 19.08 6.78 -1.42
N TYR A 461 17.83 6.90 -0.95
CA TYR A 461 17.04 5.82 -0.35
C TYR A 461 16.02 5.20 -1.32
N ALA A 462 15.89 5.76 -2.53
CA ALA A 462 14.97 5.25 -3.55
C ALA A 462 15.26 3.77 -3.88
N GLY A 463 14.24 2.92 -3.84
CA GLY A 463 14.35 1.49 -4.15
C GLY A 463 15.14 0.63 -3.16
N LYS A 464 15.65 1.19 -2.05
CA LYS A 464 16.39 0.42 -1.04
C LYS A 464 15.51 -0.37 -0.09
N HIS A 465 14.33 0.17 0.21
CA HIS A 465 13.37 -0.49 1.07
C HIS A 465 12.50 -1.47 0.27
N HIS A 466 12.49 -2.72 0.68
CA HIS A 466 11.53 -3.73 0.20
C HIS A 466 10.89 -4.45 1.38
N ALA A 467 9.68 -4.95 1.16
CA ALA A 467 8.96 -5.66 2.20
C ALA A 467 9.57 -7.05 2.41
N GLY A 468 9.73 -7.42 3.68
CA GLY A 468 10.42 -8.65 4.07
C GLY A 468 11.95 -8.52 4.03
N GLU A 469 12.49 -7.30 4.09
CA GLU A 469 13.92 -7.06 4.28
C GLU A 469 14.47 -7.86 5.47
N THR A 470 15.67 -8.38 5.29
CA THR A 470 16.44 -9.11 6.29
C THR A 470 17.35 -8.16 7.06
N ARG A 471 17.85 -8.62 8.21
CA ARG A 471 18.88 -7.91 8.98
C ARG A 471 20.09 -7.49 8.13
N ALA A 472 20.55 -8.38 7.25
CA ALA A 472 21.70 -8.14 6.39
C ALA A 472 21.41 -7.04 5.37
N GLU A 473 20.24 -7.07 4.73
CA GLU A 473 19.81 -6.05 3.77
C GLU A 473 19.65 -4.69 4.42
N LEU A 474 18.99 -4.62 5.60
CA LEU A 474 18.86 -3.40 6.39
C LEU A 474 20.24 -2.84 6.78
N SER A 475 21.18 -3.71 7.20
CA SER A 475 22.52 -3.27 7.59
C SER A 475 23.36 -2.76 6.41
N ALA A 476 23.22 -3.38 5.24
CA ALA A 476 23.94 -3.01 4.04
C ALA A 476 23.43 -1.69 3.43
N ASN A 477 22.14 -1.40 3.59
CA ASN A 477 21.48 -0.29 2.90
C ASN A 477 20.97 0.77 3.88
N LYS A 478 21.75 1.86 4.05
CA LYS A 478 21.23 3.04 4.76
C LYS A 478 19.99 3.61 4.11
N HIS A 479 18.86 3.52 4.81
CA HIS A 479 17.57 4.09 4.43
C HIS A 479 16.58 4.16 5.59
N VAL A 480 15.61 5.07 5.50
CA VAL A 480 14.41 5.09 6.34
C VAL A 480 13.22 5.51 5.47
N THR A 481 12.06 4.91 5.66
CA THR A 481 10.80 5.19 4.97
C THR A 481 9.62 5.07 5.93
N CYS A 482 8.44 5.54 5.52
CA CYS A 482 7.22 5.42 6.33
C CYS A 482 6.90 3.96 6.71
N ASP A 483 7.15 3.00 5.81
CA ASP A 483 6.89 1.57 6.02
C ASP A 483 7.86 0.89 7.00
N ASP A 484 8.97 1.54 7.37
CA ASP A 484 9.87 1.01 8.40
C ASP A 484 9.24 1.13 9.79
N CYS A 485 8.39 2.13 9.99
CA CYS A 485 7.74 2.38 11.28
C CYS A 485 6.25 2.06 11.25
N HIS A 486 5.60 2.28 10.10
CA HIS A 486 4.18 2.03 9.93
C HIS A 486 3.93 0.75 9.14
N ASN A 487 2.77 0.16 9.36
CA ASN A 487 2.27 -0.90 8.53
C ASN A 487 0.91 -0.50 8.00
N HIS A 488 0.84 -0.05 6.75
CA HIS A 488 -0.41 0.44 6.16
C HIS A 488 -1.55 -0.59 6.13
N HIS A 489 -1.27 -1.90 6.24
CA HIS A 489 -2.31 -2.93 6.38
C HIS A 489 -2.81 -3.12 7.82
N GLY A 490 -2.09 -2.63 8.84
CA GLY A 490 -2.45 -2.77 10.26
C GLY A 490 -2.68 -1.44 11.00
N SER A 491 -2.13 -0.33 10.52
CA SER A 491 -2.17 0.98 11.15
C SER A 491 -3.60 1.48 11.33
N LYS A 492 -3.90 2.00 12.51
CA LYS A 492 -5.23 2.48 12.93
C LYS A 492 -5.18 3.95 13.30
N LYS A 493 -6.36 4.57 13.42
CA LYS A 493 -6.48 5.92 13.98
C LYS A 493 -6.22 5.88 15.49
N GLY A 494 -5.32 6.74 15.96
CA GLY A 494 -5.07 6.95 17.38
C GLY A 494 -3.60 7.10 17.71
N LEU A 495 -3.33 7.68 18.89
CA LEU A 495 -2.00 7.79 19.49
C LEU A 495 -1.91 6.82 20.66
N HIS A 496 -0.70 6.58 21.17
CA HIS A 496 -0.57 5.93 22.47
C HIS A 496 -1.08 6.86 23.58
N VAL A 497 -1.43 6.28 24.72
CA VAL A 497 -1.84 7.03 25.90
C VAL A 497 -0.60 7.31 26.73
N GLN A 498 -0.25 8.59 26.89
CA GLN A 498 0.84 9.02 27.76
C GLN A 498 0.57 8.56 29.21
N GLY A 499 1.59 8.00 29.86
CA GLY A 499 1.49 7.44 31.21
C GLY A 499 0.68 6.16 31.31
N GLY A 500 0.16 5.66 30.19
CA GLY A 500 -0.70 4.48 30.11
C GLY A 500 0.07 3.15 30.03
N PRO A 501 -0.63 2.05 29.71
CA PRO A 501 -0.02 0.75 29.50
C PRO A 501 1.01 0.76 28.36
N ARG A 502 1.93 -0.21 28.41
CA ARG A 502 3.00 -0.51 27.44
C ARG A 502 2.49 -0.99 26.09
N ASN A 503 1.56 -0.26 25.49
CA ASN A 503 0.90 -0.65 24.26
C ASN A 503 1.49 0.12 23.08
N LEU A 504 1.72 -0.60 21.99
CA LEU A 504 2.02 0.02 20.72
C LEU A 504 0.89 1.00 20.33
N SER A 505 1.25 2.17 19.82
CA SER A 505 0.23 3.13 19.37
C SER A 505 -0.64 2.52 18.25
N PRO A 506 -1.93 2.87 18.16
CA PRO A 506 -2.79 2.40 17.08
C PRO A 506 -2.18 2.69 15.69
N ALA A 507 -1.49 3.82 15.51
CA ALA A 507 -0.83 4.19 14.27
C ALA A 507 0.35 3.28 13.87
N LEU A 508 0.99 2.61 14.84
CA LEU A 508 2.12 1.70 14.62
C LEU A 508 1.68 0.22 14.57
N THR A 509 0.38 -0.07 14.73
CA THR A 509 -0.13 -1.45 14.74
C THR A 509 0.28 -2.21 13.47
N GLY A 510 0.82 -3.42 13.68
CA GLY A 510 1.29 -4.30 12.60
C GLY A 510 2.73 -4.05 12.16
N ALA A 511 3.40 -2.99 12.63
CA ALA A 511 4.80 -2.77 12.34
C ALA A 511 5.67 -3.93 12.81
N MET A 512 6.77 -4.17 12.10
CA MET A 512 7.77 -5.17 12.47
C MET A 512 8.85 -4.52 13.34
N GLY A 513 9.34 -5.26 14.32
CA GLY A 513 10.40 -4.85 15.22
C GLY A 513 11.34 -5.99 15.56
N VAL A 514 12.27 -5.72 16.47
CA VAL A 514 13.29 -6.67 16.92
C VAL A 514 13.34 -6.68 18.44
N THR A 515 13.65 -7.84 19.01
CA THR A 515 13.77 -8.03 20.47
C THR A 515 15.05 -8.80 20.77
N PRO A 516 15.89 -8.32 21.70
CA PRO A 516 17.01 -9.11 22.20
C PRO A 516 16.50 -10.45 22.76
N PRO A 517 17.13 -11.58 22.42
CA PRO A 517 16.72 -12.87 22.95
C PRO A 517 17.00 -12.97 24.45
N THR A 518 18.01 -12.25 24.94
CA THR A 518 18.37 -12.16 26.35
C THR A 518 18.83 -10.74 26.70
N TRP A 519 18.56 -10.35 27.94
CA TRP A 519 19.04 -9.10 28.52
C TRP A 519 20.19 -9.39 29.48
N ILE A 520 21.39 -8.96 29.14
CA ILE A 520 22.58 -9.20 29.97
C ILE A 520 22.61 -8.19 31.11
N ALA A 521 22.67 -8.66 32.36
CA ALA A 521 22.85 -7.78 33.51
C ALA A 521 24.29 -7.29 33.59
N TRP A 522 24.52 -6.02 33.33
CA TRP A 522 25.85 -5.41 33.49
C TRP A 522 25.96 -4.70 34.84
N SER A 523 27.07 -4.94 35.54
CA SER A 523 27.41 -4.29 36.80
C SER A 523 28.08 -2.92 36.62
N THR A 524 28.63 -2.64 35.45
CA THR A 524 29.34 -1.39 35.10
C THR A 524 28.88 -0.82 33.76
N ALA A 525 29.07 0.49 33.59
CA ALA A 525 28.75 1.19 32.33
C ALA A 525 29.61 0.63 31.20
N ARG A 526 29.02 0.47 30.01
CA ARG A 526 29.69 -0.16 28.87
C ARG A 526 30.14 0.88 27.86
N ALA A 527 31.30 0.62 27.26
CA ALA A 527 31.85 1.50 26.26
C ALA A 527 31.03 1.44 24.97
N ALA A 528 31.05 2.56 24.24
CA ALA A 528 30.67 2.62 22.83
C ALA A 528 31.24 1.44 22.04
N GLY A 529 30.43 0.84 21.16
CA GLY A 529 30.81 -0.32 20.34
C GLY A 529 30.54 -1.68 20.97
N THR A 530 30.09 -1.76 22.22
CA THR A 530 29.52 -3.00 22.76
C THR A 530 28.23 -3.33 22.00
N THR A 531 27.99 -4.59 21.64
CA THR A 531 26.80 -5.02 20.87
C THR A 531 26.01 -6.11 21.57
N VAL A 532 24.71 -6.18 21.28
CA VAL A 532 23.82 -7.27 21.68
C VAL A 532 23.81 -8.35 20.58
N THR A 533 23.64 -9.61 20.98
CA THR A 533 23.42 -10.70 20.00
C THR A 533 21.96 -10.72 19.61
N TRP A 534 21.67 -10.68 18.31
CA TRP A 534 20.30 -10.61 17.78
C TRP A 534 19.93 -11.83 16.95
N PRO A 535 18.65 -12.27 16.99
CA PRO A 535 18.12 -13.12 15.94
C PRO A 535 18.07 -12.36 14.61
N ASP A 536 18.17 -13.07 13.48
CA ASP A 536 18.05 -12.44 12.17
C ASP A 536 16.60 -12.05 11.83
N ALA A 537 15.63 -12.82 12.32
CA ALA A 537 14.22 -12.61 12.04
C ALA A 537 13.64 -11.41 12.80
N MET A 538 12.93 -10.54 12.07
CA MET A 538 12.04 -9.54 12.67
C MET A 538 10.74 -10.19 13.13
N VAL A 539 10.10 -9.61 14.15
CA VAL A 539 8.81 -10.07 14.70
C VAL A 539 7.78 -8.95 14.66
N PRO A 540 6.46 -9.25 14.64
CA PRO A 540 5.45 -8.22 14.85
C PRO A 540 5.70 -7.48 16.16
N ALA A 541 5.76 -6.15 16.11
CA ALA A 541 5.98 -5.34 17.29
C ALA A 541 4.72 -5.34 18.18
N SER A 542 4.92 -5.54 19.47
CA SER A 542 3.96 -5.30 20.54
C SER A 542 4.23 -3.98 21.28
N GLU A 543 5.45 -3.45 21.14
CA GLU A 543 5.94 -2.27 21.84
C GLU A 543 6.77 -1.39 20.91
N GLU A 544 6.71 -0.07 21.10
CA GLU A 544 7.31 0.91 20.18
C GLU A 544 8.83 0.76 20.06
N TRP A 545 9.54 0.48 21.15
CA TRP A 545 11.00 0.35 21.14
C TRP A 545 11.50 -0.76 20.21
N GLN A 546 10.69 -1.81 19.99
CA GLN A 546 11.06 -2.91 19.10
C GLN A 546 11.24 -2.40 17.66
N ILE A 547 10.45 -1.41 17.25
CA ILE A 547 10.52 -0.79 15.92
C ILE A 547 11.79 0.06 15.84
N CYS A 548 12.02 0.91 16.85
CA CYS A 548 13.19 1.80 16.90
C CYS A 548 14.50 1.02 16.90
N PHE A 549 14.53 -0.15 17.54
CA PHE A 549 15.73 -0.98 17.64
C PHE A 549 16.21 -1.54 16.30
N LYS A 550 15.35 -1.60 15.28
CA LYS A 550 15.80 -2.00 13.94
C LYS A 550 16.95 -1.13 13.43
N CYS A 551 16.87 0.17 13.68
CA CYS A 551 17.85 1.15 13.16
C CYS A 551 18.77 1.72 14.24
N HIS A 552 18.31 1.81 15.48
CA HIS A 552 19.03 2.46 16.59
C HIS A 552 19.69 1.50 17.57
N SER A 553 19.78 0.21 17.24
CA SER A 553 20.53 -0.78 18.02
C SER A 553 21.55 -1.49 17.15
N SER A 554 22.38 -2.33 17.77
CA SER A 554 23.33 -3.21 17.06
C SER A 554 22.66 -4.32 16.23
N TYR A 555 21.32 -4.37 16.20
CA TYR A 555 20.61 -5.15 15.19
C TYR A 555 21.05 -4.72 13.78
N ASN A 556 21.11 -3.41 13.55
CA ASN A 556 21.79 -2.85 12.39
C ASN A 556 23.31 -2.86 12.64
N THR A 557 24.02 -3.75 11.96
CA THR A 557 25.49 -3.88 12.14
C THR A 557 26.26 -2.66 11.64
N ASN A 558 25.63 -1.79 10.85
CA ASN A 558 26.18 -0.54 10.37
C ASN A 558 25.65 0.68 11.16
N GLN A 559 25.12 0.48 12.37
CA GLN A 559 24.52 1.55 13.19
C GLN A 559 25.40 2.81 13.31
N ALA A 560 26.72 2.64 13.46
CA ALA A 560 27.67 3.74 13.62
C ALA A 560 27.72 4.71 12.40
N GLY A 561 27.40 4.24 11.19
CA GLY A 561 27.25 5.08 10.00
C GLY A 561 25.88 5.77 9.88
N TRP A 562 24.94 5.45 10.77
CA TRP A 562 23.55 5.90 10.71
C TRP A 562 23.22 6.99 11.73
N VAL A 563 23.65 6.81 12.97
CA VAL A 563 23.54 7.83 14.03
C VAL A 563 24.77 8.74 13.92
N GLY A 564 24.57 10.04 13.69
CA GLY A 564 25.65 10.99 13.40
C GLY A 564 26.79 10.99 14.44
N THR A 565 27.92 11.60 14.08
CA THR A 565 29.20 11.61 14.83
C THR A 565 29.12 12.09 16.28
N ASN A 566 28.04 12.76 16.69
CA ASN A 566 27.90 13.38 18.02
C ASN A 566 27.44 12.41 19.11
N TYR A 567 27.05 11.19 18.75
CA TYR A 567 26.77 10.12 19.70
C TYR A 567 27.52 8.89 19.21
N SER A 568 28.65 8.56 19.84
CA SER A 568 29.61 7.54 19.41
C SER A 568 29.03 6.12 19.34
N GLY A 569 28.11 5.84 18.41
CA GLY A 569 27.58 4.51 18.12
C GLY A 569 26.99 3.76 19.31
N ALA A 570 26.39 4.45 20.28
CA ALA A 570 25.88 3.78 21.47
C ALA A 570 24.57 3.04 21.15
N ASP A 571 24.66 1.71 21.12
CA ASP A 571 23.55 0.78 20.96
C ASP A 571 22.41 1.07 21.96
N LEU A 572 21.21 1.45 21.47
CA LEU A 572 20.07 1.72 22.36
C LEU A 572 19.63 0.49 23.15
N ALA A 573 19.84 -0.73 22.64
CA ALA A 573 19.52 -1.93 23.40
C ALA A 573 20.41 -2.06 24.65
N ILE A 574 21.61 -1.48 24.63
CA ILE A 574 22.46 -1.42 25.81
C ILE A 574 21.96 -0.33 26.76
N GLN A 575 21.70 0.87 26.26
CA GLN A 575 21.31 2.02 27.08
C GLN A 575 19.96 1.85 27.77
N LEU A 576 19.02 1.16 27.10
CA LEU A 576 17.68 0.89 27.60
C LEU A 576 17.57 -0.51 28.21
N ASN A 577 18.70 -1.16 28.52
CA ASN A 577 18.67 -2.52 29.05
C ASN A 577 17.84 -2.56 30.34
N PRO A 578 16.74 -3.32 30.37
CA PRO A 578 15.81 -3.33 31.48
C PRO A 578 16.43 -3.93 32.74
N THR A 579 17.60 -4.58 32.68
CA THR A 579 18.32 -5.08 33.87
C THR A 579 19.01 -3.98 34.67
N TYR A 580 19.16 -2.78 34.10
CA TYR A 580 19.75 -1.64 34.77
C TYR A 580 19.00 -1.26 36.06
N LYS A 581 19.76 -0.77 37.04
CA LYS A 581 19.23 -0.38 38.35
C LYS A 581 18.51 0.96 38.32
N SER A 582 18.74 1.76 37.28
CA SER A 582 18.03 3.00 37.03
C SER A 582 17.85 3.26 35.54
N GLY A 583 16.77 3.93 35.21
CA GLY A 583 16.45 4.34 33.85
C GLY A 583 14.96 4.67 33.73
N HIS A 584 14.61 5.34 32.64
CA HIS A 584 13.22 5.52 32.28
C HIS A 584 12.63 4.18 31.86
N ALA A 585 11.38 3.92 32.28
CA ALA A 585 10.69 2.66 32.03
C ALA A 585 10.23 2.53 30.57
N ILE A 586 11.16 2.59 29.61
CA ILE A 586 10.92 2.36 28.18
C ILE A 586 10.87 0.87 27.88
N ILE A 587 11.61 0.05 28.64
CA ILE A 587 11.60 -1.42 28.58
C ILE A 587 11.37 -1.97 29.99
N GLY A 588 10.38 -2.87 30.15
CA GLY A 588 9.99 -3.42 31.45
C GLY A 588 9.26 -2.44 32.37
N ASN A 589 8.99 -2.86 33.61
CA ASN A 589 8.30 -1.99 34.58
C ASN A 589 9.24 -0.93 35.17
N SER A 590 8.65 0.13 35.72
CA SER A 590 9.41 1.10 36.52
C SER A 590 10.16 0.40 37.65
N ARG A 591 11.40 0.84 37.85
CA ARG A 591 12.30 0.37 38.91
C ARG A 591 12.50 1.41 40.00
N VAL A 592 11.71 2.48 39.98
CA VAL A 592 11.70 3.48 41.03
C VAL A 592 11.28 2.79 42.35
N PRO A 593 12.10 2.85 43.41
CA PRO A 593 11.76 2.25 44.71
C PRO A 593 10.42 2.74 45.25
N ALA A 594 9.70 1.89 45.99
CA ALA A 594 8.36 2.20 46.49
C ALA A 594 8.35 3.44 47.40
N ASP A 595 9.44 3.65 48.15
CA ASP A 595 9.73 4.74 49.08
C ASP A 595 10.29 6.00 48.39
N SER A 596 10.54 5.97 47.08
CA SER A 596 11.01 7.15 46.36
C SER A 596 9.94 8.25 46.33
N PRO A 597 10.28 9.49 46.70
CA PRO A 597 9.35 10.61 46.61
C PRO A 597 8.92 10.87 45.16
N SER A 598 7.65 11.23 44.98
CA SER A 598 7.06 11.50 43.66
C SER A 598 7.42 12.91 43.21
N ASN A 599 8.50 13.05 42.45
CA ASN A 599 8.98 14.33 41.94
C ASN A 599 8.48 14.64 40.52
N PHE A 600 7.23 14.27 40.23
CA PHE A 600 6.59 14.54 38.94
C PHE A 600 5.89 15.90 38.93
N VAL A 601 5.86 16.56 37.77
CA VAL A 601 5.13 17.81 37.60
C VAL A 601 3.63 17.56 37.80
N ALA A 602 3.00 18.37 38.66
CA ALA A 602 1.57 18.28 38.93
C ALA A 602 0.75 18.48 37.65
N GLY A 603 -0.29 17.66 37.47
CA GLY A 603 -1.17 17.71 36.29
C GLY A 603 -0.61 16.99 35.04
N THR A 604 0.58 16.41 35.10
CA THR A 604 1.06 15.49 34.05
C THR A 604 0.49 14.08 34.21
N PRO A 605 0.41 13.28 33.13
CA PRO A 605 -0.04 11.89 33.23
C PRO A 605 1.03 10.95 33.84
N TRP A 606 2.20 11.49 34.21
CA TRP A 606 3.36 10.72 34.64
C TRP A 606 3.42 10.55 36.15
N ASN A 607 3.76 9.36 36.60
CA ASN A 607 4.01 9.02 37.99
C ASN A 607 5.07 7.91 38.09
N LYS A 608 5.42 7.51 39.32
CA LYS A 608 6.50 6.53 39.57
C LYS A 608 6.28 5.16 38.94
N ASN A 609 5.05 4.80 38.60
CA ASN A 609 4.69 3.54 37.94
C ASN A 609 4.52 3.68 36.42
N SER A 610 4.61 4.90 35.88
CA SER A 610 4.40 5.14 34.46
C SER A 610 5.43 4.42 33.62
N ILE A 611 4.96 3.90 32.50
CA ILE A 611 5.76 3.35 31.42
C ILE A 611 5.85 4.42 30.34
N LEU A 612 7.04 4.62 29.79
CA LEU A 612 7.27 5.55 28.70
C LEU A 612 7.41 4.78 27.39
N THR A 613 7.08 5.44 26.28
CA THR A 613 7.44 5.01 24.93
C THR A 613 8.48 5.95 24.34
N CYS A 614 9.12 5.55 23.24
CA CYS A 614 10.14 6.38 22.61
C CYS A 614 9.58 7.76 22.23
N THR A 615 8.35 7.82 21.71
CA THR A 615 7.66 9.06 21.31
C THR A 615 7.14 9.92 22.45
N ASP A 616 7.28 9.49 23.70
CA ASP A 616 7.10 10.40 24.84
C ASP A 616 8.23 11.43 24.94
N CYS A 617 9.43 11.05 24.51
CA CYS A 617 10.61 11.93 24.50
C CYS A 617 11.01 12.36 23.08
N HIS A 618 10.84 11.47 22.10
CA HIS A 618 11.27 11.67 20.70
C HIS A 618 10.09 11.98 19.79
N VAL A 619 9.77 13.26 19.66
CA VAL A 619 8.58 13.74 18.95
C VAL A 619 8.81 15.16 18.47
N ASN A 620 7.95 15.61 17.55
CA ASN A 620 7.85 17.00 17.15
C ASN A 620 7.83 17.96 18.35
N SER A 621 8.80 18.88 18.36
CA SER A 621 8.91 20.00 19.28
C SER A 621 7.76 21.00 19.12
N ASN A 622 7.12 21.02 17.96
CA ASN A 622 5.93 21.81 17.71
C ASN A 622 4.73 21.19 18.46
N THR A 623 4.08 22.00 19.27
CA THR A 623 3.02 21.58 20.20
C THR A 623 1.61 21.89 19.71
N GLY A 624 1.50 22.48 18.52
CA GLY A 624 0.24 22.83 17.88
C GLY A 624 -0.75 21.67 17.78
N VAL A 625 -2.03 22.01 17.85
CA VAL A 625 -3.13 21.05 17.77
C VAL A 625 -3.15 20.27 16.44
N ASN A 626 -2.55 20.86 15.39
CA ASN A 626 -2.46 20.27 14.06
C ASN A 626 -1.08 19.64 13.76
N ASP A 627 -0.14 19.61 14.69
CA ASP A 627 1.21 19.11 14.41
C ASP A 627 1.25 17.58 14.50
N PRO A 628 1.70 16.85 13.48
CA PRO A 628 1.87 15.41 13.55
C PRO A 628 2.58 14.97 14.83
N LYS A 629 2.03 13.96 15.51
CA LYS A 629 2.66 13.37 16.69
C LYS A 629 3.48 12.15 16.27
N GLY A 630 4.54 11.87 17.02
CA GLY A 630 5.49 10.79 16.71
C GLY A 630 6.88 11.32 16.33
N GLY A 631 7.84 10.41 16.16
CA GLY A 631 9.24 10.70 15.90
C GLY A 631 9.51 11.01 14.43
N HIS A 632 8.95 12.10 13.91
CA HIS A 632 9.14 12.51 12.52
C HIS A 632 10.29 13.52 12.38
N ALA A 633 10.13 14.68 13.02
CA ALA A 633 11.04 15.82 12.95
C ALA A 633 10.94 16.67 14.24
N SER A 634 11.97 17.42 14.61
CA SER A 634 11.97 18.38 15.74
C SER A 634 13.08 19.43 15.55
N THR A 635 12.94 20.58 16.19
CA THR A 635 13.97 21.61 16.30
C THR A 635 15.10 21.22 17.25
N ASN A 636 14.86 20.29 18.17
CA ASN A 636 15.83 19.86 19.17
C ASN A 636 16.65 18.66 18.66
N PRO A 637 17.96 18.59 18.96
CA PRO A 637 18.80 17.44 18.62
C PRO A 637 18.21 16.11 19.09
N TYR A 638 18.50 15.05 18.34
CA TYR A 638 17.99 13.70 18.60
C TYR A 638 16.45 13.58 18.52
N MET A 639 15.81 14.53 17.84
CA MET A 639 14.36 14.62 17.69
C MET A 639 13.60 14.75 19.02
N LEU A 640 14.18 15.48 19.97
CA LEU A 640 13.64 15.58 21.31
C LEU A 640 12.45 16.57 21.40
N ARG A 641 11.48 16.26 22.27
CA ARG A 641 10.32 17.13 22.54
C ARG A 641 10.71 18.48 23.13
N GLY A 642 11.70 18.48 24.01
CA GLY A 642 12.25 19.66 24.69
C GLY A 642 13.77 19.71 24.56
N ASN A 643 14.36 20.83 24.93
CA ASN A 643 15.80 21.02 24.79
C ASN A 643 16.56 20.11 25.78
N TYR A 644 17.62 19.44 25.28
CA TYR A 644 18.55 18.66 26.08
C TYR A 644 19.95 18.75 25.48
N GLN A 645 20.89 19.29 26.26
CA GLN A 645 22.29 19.48 25.86
C GLN A 645 23.21 18.95 26.96
N PRO A 646 23.68 17.70 26.87
CA PRO A 646 24.48 17.09 27.94
C PRO A 646 25.89 17.70 28.06
N THR A 647 26.44 18.24 26.97
CA THR A 647 27.82 18.73 26.86
C THR A 647 27.95 20.26 27.02
N VAL A 648 26.95 21.03 26.57
CA VAL A 648 27.03 22.49 26.56
C VAL A 648 26.66 23.04 27.94
N ALA A 649 27.42 24.03 28.42
CA ALA A 649 27.07 24.84 29.59
C ALA A 649 25.84 25.71 29.29
N SER A 650 24.66 25.09 29.13
CA SER A 650 23.45 25.89 29.10
C SER A 650 23.07 26.20 30.54
N THR A 651 23.22 27.47 30.89
CA THR A 651 22.51 28.22 31.93
C THR A 651 20.98 28.14 31.83
N ALA A 652 20.43 27.08 31.21
CA ALA A 652 19.02 26.82 31.19
C ALA A 652 18.61 26.51 32.63
N THR A 653 18.23 27.57 33.36
CA THR A 653 17.16 27.50 34.35
C THR A 653 16.18 26.47 33.82
N PRO A 654 15.96 25.34 34.52
CA PRO A 654 14.98 24.37 34.10
C PRO A 654 13.61 25.03 34.26
N SER A 655 13.22 25.80 33.26
CA SER A 655 11.83 26.12 32.97
C SER A 655 11.16 24.84 32.50
N GLY A 656 9.83 24.81 32.45
CA GLY A 656 9.06 23.68 31.94
C GLY A 656 9.36 23.31 30.47
N GLU A 657 10.31 23.99 29.81
CA GLU A 657 10.72 23.79 28.42
C GLU A 657 11.93 22.84 28.28
N ALA A 658 12.69 22.60 29.36
CA ALA A 658 13.78 21.63 29.38
C ALA A 658 13.25 20.19 29.41
N MET A 659 13.91 19.26 28.72
CA MET A 659 13.43 17.87 28.57
C MET A 659 13.03 17.20 29.90
N CYS A 660 13.88 17.30 30.93
CA CYS A 660 13.59 16.72 32.24
C CYS A 660 12.39 17.40 32.93
N GLY A 661 12.27 18.72 32.76
CA GLY A 661 11.21 19.56 33.34
C GLY A 661 9.82 19.28 32.77
N LEU A 662 9.72 18.53 31.66
CA LEU A 662 8.44 18.09 31.10
C LEU A 662 7.74 17.05 31.98
N CYS A 663 8.51 16.29 32.77
CA CYS A 663 8.00 15.22 33.63
C CYS A 663 8.35 15.44 35.09
N HIS A 664 9.53 16.00 35.38
CA HIS A 664 10.05 16.19 36.72
C HIS A 664 9.92 17.64 37.20
N THR A 665 9.45 17.85 38.42
CA THR A 665 9.33 19.21 38.99
C THR A 665 10.72 19.78 39.29
N PRO A 666 11.12 20.92 38.69
CA PRO A 666 12.40 21.57 38.98
C PRO A 666 12.58 21.94 40.47
N GLN A 667 11.46 22.23 41.16
CA GLN A 667 11.42 22.58 42.58
C GLN A 667 11.94 21.45 43.48
N ALA A 668 11.66 20.19 43.14
CA ALA A 668 12.17 19.05 43.91
C ALA A 668 13.70 18.92 43.84
N TYR A 669 14.35 19.58 42.88
CA TYR A 669 15.81 19.56 42.69
C TYR A 669 16.47 20.87 43.12
N GLY A 670 15.76 21.77 43.79
CA GLY A 670 16.31 23.04 44.27
C GLY A 670 16.58 24.07 43.16
N LEU A 671 15.94 23.90 41.99
CA LEU A 671 16.16 24.74 40.81
C LEU A 671 14.96 25.68 40.65
N THR A 672 14.97 26.83 41.33
CA THR A 672 13.97 27.90 41.10
C THR A 672 14.65 29.19 40.63
N PRO A 673 14.02 29.98 39.73
CA PRO A 673 14.62 31.23 39.23
C PRO A 673 14.71 32.34 40.28
N THR A 674 13.92 32.28 41.35
CA THR A 674 13.69 33.43 42.24
C THR A 674 14.23 33.29 43.65
N ASP A 675 14.58 32.07 44.10
CA ASP A 675 15.19 31.90 45.41
C ASP A 675 15.90 30.53 45.54
N PRO A 676 17.23 30.49 45.61
CA PRO A 676 17.98 29.27 45.88
C PRO A 676 18.18 29.00 47.39
N GLY A 677 17.61 29.80 48.31
CA GLY A 677 18.05 29.79 49.71
C GLY A 677 17.04 29.45 50.80
N VAL A 678 15.74 29.67 50.60
CA VAL A 678 14.83 29.83 51.78
C VAL A 678 13.54 29.01 51.75
N GLY A 679 13.30 28.20 50.71
CA GLY A 679 12.11 27.35 50.63
C GLY A 679 12.25 26.03 51.41
N THR A 680 11.20 25.62 52.10
CA THR A 680 10.97 24.22 52.51
C THR A 680 10.76 23.35 51.26
N TYR A 681 11.84 23.03 50.55
CA TYR A 681 11.76 22.27 49.30
C TYR A 681 11.44 20.80 49.56
N THR A 682 10.69 20.21 48.63
CA THR A 682 10.28 18.81 48.66
C THR A 682 11.49 17.86 48.60
N ASN A 683 11.32 16.66 49.17
CA ASN A 683 12.35 15.63 49.23
C ASN A 683 12.73 15.15 47.80
N SER A 684 13.96 15.41 47.34
CA SER A 684 14.47 14.88 46.06
C SER A 684 14.69 13.36 46.06
N GLY A 685 14.54 12.71 47.21
CA GLY A 685 15.01 11.36 47.50
C GLY A 685 16.46 11.32 47.99
N PHE A 686 17.14 12.47 47.97
CA PHE A 686 18.53 12.65 48.43
C PHE A 686 18.58 13.78 49.45
N SER A 687 18.86 13.44 50.71
CA SER A 687 18.97 14.42 51.79
C SER A 687 20.17 14.17 52.69
N SER A 688 20.92 15.22 53.00
CA SER A 688 21.89 15.24 54.10
C SER A 688 21.25 15.99 55.27
N GLY A 689 20.96 15.26 56.35
CA GLY A 689 20.11 15.79 57.43
C GLY A 689 18.73 16.22 56.91
N THR A 690 18.36 17.47 57.17
CA THR A 690 17.10 18.09 56.70
C THR A 690 17.19 18.68 55.29
N ASN A 691 18.38 18.72 54.69
CA ASN A 691 18.64 19.50 53.48
C ASN A 691 18.66 18.63 52.23
N ASN A 692 18.12 19.16 51.14
CA ASN A 692 18.12 18.51 49.83
C ASN A 692 19.53 18.51 49.24
N MET A 693 20.08 17.33 48.92
CA MET A 693 21.46 17.20 48.41
C MET A 693 21.68 17.91 47.07
N HIS A 694 20.64 18.07 46.25
CA HIS A 694 20.75 18.85 45.00
C HIS A 694 21.00 20.33 45.31
N LEU A 695 20.37 20.86 46.37
CA LEU A 695 20.55 22.22 46.83
C LEU A 695 21.90 22.41 47.51
N GLU A 696 22.31 21.45 48.33
CA GLU A 696 23.60 21.46 49.02
C GLU A 696 24.78 21.55 48.03
N HIS A 697 24.79 20.74 46.97
CA HIS A 697 25.82 20.83 45.94
C HIS A 697 25.70 22.10 45.09
N ALA A 698 24.50 22.55 44.75
CA ALA A 698 24.30 23.76 43.94
C ALA A 698 24.70 25.04 44.69
N TYR A 699 24.36 25.14 45.99
CA TYR A 699 24.53 26.35 46.79
C TYR A 699 25.89 26.44 47.47
N ARG A 700 26.34 25.37 48.15
CA ARG A 700 27.54 25.46 49.01
C ARG A 700 28.86 25.49 48.25
N GLN A 701 28.86 25.12 46.98
CA GLN A 701 30.08 25.06 46.19
C GLN A 701 30.26 26.24 45.22
N GLY A 702 29.34 27.21 45.23
CA GLY A 702 29.43 28.38 44.35
C GLY A 702 29.40 28.02 42.86
N ILE A 703 28.89 26.84 42.50
CA ILE A 703 28.83 26.37 41.11
C ILE A 703 27.63 27.03 40.43
N THR A 704 27.86 28.18 39.81
CA THR A 704 26.88 28.78 38.89
C THR A 704 26.78 27.93 37.61
N GLY A 705 25.59 27.43 37.27
CA GLY A 705 25.36 26.62 36.06
C GLY A 705 25.38 25.10 36.26
N TYR A 706 24.82 24.60 37.38
CA TYR A 706 24.71 23.17 37.69
C TYR A 706 24.07 22.36 36.55
N LYS A 707 24.75 21.29 36.12
CA LYS A 707 24.24 20.35 35.11
C LYS A 707 23.90 19.02 35.77
N CYS A 708 22.70 18.50 35.52
CA CYS A 708 22.34 17.15 35.96
C CYS A 708 23.35 16.10 35.47
N SER A 709 23.93 16.31 34.28
CA SER A 709 24.94 15.43 33.68
C SER A 709 26.31 15.44 34.38
N MET A 710 26.53 16.23 35.43
CA MET A 710 27.74 16.12 36.26
C MET A 710 27.68 14.92 37.21
N CYS A 711 26.49 14.61 37.72
CA CYS A 711 26.29 13.49 38.65
C CYS A 711 25.58 12.32 37.98
N HIS A 712 24.68 12.63 37.05
CA HIS A 712 23.85 11.65 36.35
C HIS A 712 24.36 11.40 34.94
N ALA A 713 23.94 10.28 34.37
CA ALA A 713 24.33 9.90 33.03
C ALA A 713 23.93 10.95 32.00
N ALA A 714 24.89 11.30 31.14
CA ALA A 714 24.66 12.18 29.99
C ALA A 714 23.70 11.58 28.94
N ASN A 715 23.43 10.28 29.05
CA ASN A 715 22.34 9.62 28.36
C ASN A 715 21.15 9.40 29.30
N ILE A 716 20.01 9.99 28.99
CA ILE A 716 18.82 9.92 29.86
C ILE A 716 18.09 8.57 29.83
N HIS A 717 18.64 7.54 29.17
CA HIS A 717 17.98 6.24 29.02
C HIS A 717 18.05 5.38 30.30
N GLY A 718 19.24 5.19 30.85
CA GLY A 718 19.45 4.39 32.05
C GLY A 718 20.92 4.12 32.34
N SER A 719 21.21 3.61 33.54
CA SER A 719 22.56 3.22 33.95
C SER A 719 22.56 1.96 34.83
N PRO A 720 23.66 1.19 34.84
CA PRO A 720 23.86 0.05 35.76
C PRO A 720 23.76 0.41 37.25
N ARG A 721 23.97 1.69 37.60
CA ARG A 721 23.91 2.18 38.97
C ARG A 721 22.52 2.74 39.28
N GLN A 722 22.23 3.01 40.55
CA GLN A 722 20.96 3.59 40.94
C GLN A 722 20.94 5.10 40.64
N ALA A 723 19.74 5.66 40.50
CA ALA A 723 19.51 7.10 40.23
C ALA A 723 20.38 7.70 39.12
N MET A 724 20.71 6.88 38.11
CA MET A 724 21.51 7.26 36.95
C MET A 724 22.92 7.77 37.26
N PHE A 725 23.50 7.43 38.43
CA PHE A 725 24.85 7.88 38.78
C PHE A 725 25.93 7.36 37.83
N VAL A 726 26.81 8.27 37.42
CA VAL A 726 27.95 7.99 36.54
C VAL A 726 29.25 8.39 37.22
N LEU A 727 30.24 7.52 37.07
CA LEU A 727 31.59 7.74 37.58
C LEU A 727 32.50 8.33 36.49
N LYS A 728 33.56 9.03 36.90
CA LYS A 728 34.59 9.54 35.98
C LYS A 728 35.25 8.44 35.14
N THR A 729 35.29 7.21 35.65
CA THR A 729 35.82 6.04 34.93
C THR A 729 34.84 5.42 33.96
N ASP A 730 33.57 5.83 33.98
CA ASP A 730 32.61 5.32 33.01
C ASP A 730 32.93 5.84 31.61
N PRO A 731 32.72 5.01 30.59
CA PRO A 731 32.98 5.41 29.21
C PRO A 731 31.83 6.26 28.65
N ALA A 732 32.10 6.94 27.54
CA ALA A 732 31.05 7.51 26.70
C ALA A 732 30.05 6.40 26.24
N PRO A 733 28.75 6.71 26.09
CA PRO A 733 28.13 8.04 26.18
C PRO A 733 27.68 8.44 27.60
N TYR A 734 27.96 7.63 28.62
CA TYR A 734 27.48 7.87 29.99
C TYR A 734 28.18 9.07 30.61
N ASN A 735 29.49 9.17 30.39
CA ASN A 735 30.34 10.27 30.83
C ASN A 735 30.69 11.19 29.64
N VAL A 736 30.48 12.50 29.79
CA VAL A 736 30.80 13.55 28.80
C VAL A 736 31.90 14.54 29.24
N GLY A 737 32.73 14.19 30.21
CA GLY A 737 33.85 15.05 30.61
C GLY A 737 34.56 14.65 31.91
N THR A 738 35.35 15.57 32.46
CA THR A 738 36.11 15.34 33.70
C THR A 738 35.29 15.49 34.98
N ASP A 739 34.06 15.99 34.86
CA ASP A 739 33.30 16.61 35.96
C ASP A 739 32.37 15.63 36.69
N HIS A 740 32.69 14.32 36.66
CA HIS A 740 31.88 13.27 37.27
C HIS A 740 32.47 12.76 38.60
N VAL A 741 31.62 12.14 39.42
CA VAL A 741 31.97 11.56 40.72
C VAL A 741 33.05 10.49 40.55
N GLY A 742 34.08 10.48 41.41
CA GLY A 742 35.16 9.48 41.37
C GLY A 742 34.73 8.08 41.84
N SER A 743 33.92 8.00 42.89
CA SER A 743 33.33 6.75 43.40
C SER A 743 31.98 6.99 44.07
N PHE A 744 31.08 6.00 44.00
CA PHE A 744 29.79 6.01 44.72
C PHE A 744 29.55 4.65 45.39
N VAL A 745 29.26 4.64 46.69
CA VAL A 745 28.88 3.44 47.45
C VAL A 745 27.54 3.70 48.13
N ARG A 746 26.55 2.83 47.87
CA ARG A 746 25.27 2.87 48.60
C ARG A 746 25.32 1.87 49.75
N ALA A 747 25.17 2.37 50.99
CA ALA A 747 24.82 1.51 52.11
C ALA A 747 23.35 1.06 51.97
N ALA A 748 23.07 -0.23 52.10
CA ALA A 748 21.70 -0.74 52.01
C ALA A 748 20.81 -0.07 53.10
N ASN A 749 19.60 0.36 52.70
CA ASN A 749 18.55 0.86 53.59
C ASN A 749 18.82 2.14 54.40
N LYS A 750 19.70 3.04 53.97
CA LYS A 750 19.85 4.37 54.59
C LYS A 750 19.36 5.51 53.69
N THR A 751 18.70 6.49 54.30
CA THR A 751 18.63 7.88 53.81
C THR A 751 20.06 8.40 53.64
N TYR A 752 20.36 9.20 52.60
CA TYR A 752 21.72 9.63 52.25
C TYR A 752 22.34 10.66 53.22
N THR A 753 22.42 10.32 54.50
CA THR A 753 22.72 11.26 55.59
C THR A 753 24.20 11.58 55.77
N GLU A 754 25.11 10.96 55.02
CA GLU A 754 26.57 11.08 55.22
C GLU A 754 27.33 11.37 53.91
N PHE A 755 28.20 12.39 53.95
CA PHE A 755 29.08 12.86 52.86
C PHE A 755 30.01 11.76 52.30
N ASN A 756 30.32 10.72 53.08
CA ASN A 756 31.30 9.68 52.74
C ASN A 756 30.87 8.72 51.60
N ASN A 757 29.64 8.85 51.09
CA ASN A 757 29.12 7.96 50.05
C ASN A 757 29.56 8.34 48.62
N CYS A 758 30.18 9.52 48.43
CA CYS A 758 30.73 10.01 47.16
C CYS A 758 32.18 10.51 47.36
N THR A 759 33.16 10.10 46.55
CA THR A 759 34.54 10.66 46.61
C THR A 759 35.05 11.11 45.24
N GLY A 760 35.72 12.27 45.16
CA GLY A 760 36.39 12.83 43.96
C GLY A 760 35.47 13.51 42.91
N GLY A 761 35.95 14.59 42.26
CA GLY A 761 35.27 15.36 41.19
C GLY A 761 35.56 16.88 41.24
N VAL A 762 35.22 17.64 40.18
CA VAL A 762 35.24 19.13 40.23
C VAL A 762 34.12 19.58 41.17
N GLY A 763 34.48 20.20 42.29
CA GLY A 763 33.55 20.44 43.40
C GLY A 763 33.49 19.29 44.43
N ALA A 764 34.65 18.79 44.84
CA ALA A 764 34.87 17.77 45.87
C ALA A 764 33.63 17.38 46.72
N CYS A 765 33.02 16.23 46.44
CA CYS A 765 32.23 15.49 47.44
C CYS A 765 33.08 15.08 48.67
N SER A 766 34.36 15.48 48.72
CA SER A 766 35.37 15.05 49.69
C SER A 766 35.96 16.17 50.54
N HIS A 767 35.44 17.40 50.53
CA HIS A 767 35.98 18.47 51.38
C HIS A 767 34.90 19.22 52.16
N HIS A 768 34.58 18.72 53.34
CA HIS A 768 34.70 19.44 54.61
C HIS A 768 34.52 18.44 55.78
N PRO A 769 35.33 18.53 56.85
CA PRO A 769 35.18 17.73 58.07
C PRO A 769 33.83 17.92 58.77
#